data_AF-A0A2D5AP80-F1
#
_entry.id   AF-A0A2D5AP80-F1
#
_cell.length_a   1.000
_cell.length_b   1.000
_cell.length_c   1.000
_cell.angle_alpha   90.00
_cell.angle_beta   90.00
_cell.angle_gamma   90.00
#
_symmetry.space_group_name_H-M   'P 1'
#
loop_
_entity.id
_entity.type
_entity.pdbx_description
1 polymer ?
#
loop_
_entity_poly.entity_id
_entity_poly.type
_entity_poly.pdbx_seq_one_letter_code
_entity_poly.pdbx_strand_id
1 'polypeptide(L)'
;MRFFLTVLLIGLITISRSSGQGSVSTPPPTVVNTSENTGAVELITPLLKATVELEIDASSFFTDMAINAVVKFPETVAEPLETPGPDSGISIINLDVMEAYNEEEVASVATISLIAIDAGLITIPSFEFQSDTTVYRTLARQILVSTPSESEAMTFTMTPAKTTVYTGEPLRIDVRWEANLITNQIRSMRCFPEVFSYPNSEIIVPRNTDLEKYQMGMPFGGRRIIAKRVPPPSNEPNKQFEKFGVVSFPIYVKFNDPGIVELPEAKLEIAHLKGKGGAFAPYAAYFNNGLFEPLASLEVFERFYVNAPAVTIKVLPLPEKGRSETFSGLFAPVSIETSLSDNEVEVGEVVEVAFRVTSNAPHGMLELPELSAQRALRGRFRPSNGYSRKWLKDGTGFTGRIRPLTTTVTALPSLQFQIFDPTIGAYQTFQTKAQPLNVKPANGKNFFDIRSLAPEITLTNQAAGVWHNDQPGIMSDLMNQTIGWLAENMLILSLAAVGTYFVLLPWVKERRRRSINPAYRDQAAAYEAFKKLPERTEEKWEAFLHFLATSFSMPGGAWTPGEAQRLRERGISETDVQAVIDMHTAIDATNFAFHKPASQVPELNRLGRRLFDHFRRTLPAIAAFLLLGSMTYADEWTEANRLFGQALAATPGEHTTESLFTQSALKFEAAAVHHKRSGAAWFNAGNAWFNAGEIGRAISCYRQARIFRPFDEDVTNSLKAARALSIDVVEDKRKLRLEFIPVRWLSSGLVISVWFFIVFLLIHHRFRTKISLTGVTFVLVLLVLLSFFTAFAASRSESEGVVVAGSLYGRKGPAYGYQQAFNEPIHDGLEVRIIEEREEWLLVELADKRQCWVPADQVRRIKNVLS
;
A
#
# COMPACT_ATOMS: atom_id res chain seq x y z
N MET A 1 32.51 5.78 -4.61
CA MET A 1 32.83 7.21 -4.72
C MET A 1 32.36 7.91 -3.45
N ARG A 2 33.14 7.76 -2.38
CA ARG A 2 32.92 8.35 -1.05
C ARG A 2 34.24 9.03 -0.71
N PHE A 3 34.29 10.35 -0.71
CA PHE A 3 35.31 11.21 -0.10
C PHE A 3 34.99 12.64 -0.60
N PHE A 4 35.08 13.64 0.29
CA PHE A 4 34.55 15.03 0.19
C PHE A 4 33.03 15.11 0.50
N LEU A 5 32.54 15.72 1.58
CA LEU A 5 33.03 16.82 2.40
C LEU A 5 32.44 16.71 3.83
N THR A 6 33.30 16.69 4.84
CA THR A 6 32.93 16.99 6.24
C THR A 6 34.21 17.50 6.93
N VAL A 7 34.03 18.44 7.87
CA VAL A 7 35.01 19.03 8.83
C VAL A 7 35.46 20.48 8.52
N LEU A 8 34.90 21.43 9.28
CA LEU A 8 35.52 22.42 10.20
C LEU A 8 34.44 23.49 10.56
N LEU A 9 33.91 23.69 11.78
CA LEU A 9 34.37 23.82 13.18
C LEU A 9 34.82 25.25 13.58
N ILE A 10 33.92 25.95 14.30
CA ILE A 10 34.06 26.90 15.44
C ILE A 10 34.80 28.24 15.28
N GLY A 11 34.20 29.32 15.82
CA GLY A 11 34.96 30.48 16.34
C GLY A 11 34.24 31.84 16.48
N LEU A 12 33.48 32.01 17.58
CA LEU A 12 33.22 33.19 18.43
C LEU A 12 33.76 34.62 18.08
N ILE A 13 32.95 35.63 18.49
CA ILE A 13 33.28 36.91 19.20
C ILE A 13 33.09 38.28 18.49
N THR A 14 32.14 39.08 19.06
CA THR A 14 32.04 40.57 19.23
C THR A 14 31.76 41.49 18.01
N ILE A 15 31.10 42.67 18.04
CA ILE A 15 30.56 43.68 19.00
C ILE A 15 29.69 44.64 18.12
N SER A 16 28.51 45.21 18.45
CA SER A 16 28.28 46.44 19.28
C SER A 16 26.83 46.97 19.12
N ARG A 17 26.19 47.32 20.27
CA ARG A 17 25.32 48.49 20.64
C ARG A 17 24.05 48.84 19.81
N SER A 18 22.93 49.31 20.38
CA SER A 18 22.71 50.09 21.64
C SER A 18 21.29 49.99 22.26
N SER A 19 21.23 50.35 23.56
CA SER A 19 20.18 51.02 24.37
C SER A 19 18.73 50.46 24.41
N GLY A 20 18.08 50.27 25.57
CA GLY A 20 18.41 50.64 26.95
C GLY A 20 17.47 49.96 27.96
N GLN A 21 17.98 49.78 29.18
CA GLN A 21 17.28 49.25 30.35
C GLN A 21 16.90 50.38 31.31
N GLY A 22 15.74 50.23 31.94
CA GLY A 22 15.40 50.80 33.23
C GLY A 22 14.54 49.77 33.98
N SER A 23 15.12 49.17 35.02
CA SER A 23 14.48 48.27 35.99
C SER A 23 14.48 48.92 37.38
N VAL A 24 13.88 48.22 38.37
CA VAL A 24 13.97 48.35 39.86
C VAL A 24 12.58 48.69 40.46
N SER A 25 12.05 48.11 41.55
CA SER A 25 12.37 46.99 42.48
C SER A 25 11.21 46.80 43.49
N THR A 26 11.27 45.74 44.31
CA THR A 26 10.45 45.44 45.52
C THR A 26 11.27 45.74 46.83
N PRO A 27 10.86 45.37 48.08
CA PRO A 27 9.97 46.04 49.07
C PRO A 27 10.68 46.42 50.44
N PRO A 28 10.06 46.34 51.66
CA PRO A 28 9.61 47.38 52.64
C PRO A 28 10.54 47.50 53.91
N PRO A 29 10.18 47.92 55.18
CA PRO A 29 9.10 48.71 55.82
C PRO A 29 9.58 49.82 56.85
N THR A 30 8.65 50.45 57.60
CA THR A 30 8.77 50.99 59.01
C THR A 30 8.74 52.52 59.27
N VAL A 31 7.61 52.99 59.84
CA VAL A 31 7.31 53.94 60.95
C VAL A 31 8.21 55.16 61.26
N VAL A 32 7.61 56.39 61.30
CA VAL A 32 7.43 57.33 62.47
C VAL A 32 7.18 58.79 61.99
N ASN A 33 6.08 59.38 62.51
CA ASN A 33 5.69 60.78 62.74
C ASN A 33 6.57 61.97 62.25
N THR A 34 5.94 63.01 61.68
CA THR A 34 5.53 64.26 62.38
C THR A 34 4.77 65.24 61.49
N SER A 35 3.68 65.78 62.05
CA SER A 35 3.07 67.12 61.90
C SER A 35 2.90 67.76 60.52
N GLU A 36 1.64 68.00 60.14
CA GLU A 36 1.14 69.37 59.98
C GLU A 36 -0.38 69.41 60.15
N ASN A 37 -0.82 70.35 60.99
CA ASN A 37 -2.17 70.48 61.52
C ASN A 37 -2.83 71.68 60.86
N THR A 38 -3.82 71.44 60.00
CA THR A 38 -4.77 72.45 59.52
C THR A 38 -6.09 71.77 59.16
N GLY A 39 -7.19 72.29 59.68
CA GLY A 39 -8.50 72.12 59.04
C GLY A 39 -9.60 71.62 59.96
N ALA A 40 -10.40 72.58 60.44
CA ALA A 40 -11.83 72.51 60.64
C ALA A 40 -12.41 71.37 61.51
N VAL A 41 -12.96 71.79 62.65
CA VAL A 41 -13.98 71.06 63.40
C VAL A 41 -15.20 70.87 62.50
N GLU A 42 -15.38 69.67 61.95
CA GLU A 42 -16.64 69.26 61.32
C GLU A 42 -17.52 68.65 62.40
N LEU A 43 -18.69 69.25 62.62
CA LEU A 43 -19.72 68.70 63.51
C LEU A 43 -20.16 67.33 62.96
N ILE A 44 -19.87 66.26 63.70
CA ILE A 44 -20.43 64.94 63.43
C ILE A 44 -21.93 65.01 63.74
N THR A 45 -22.72 65.16 62.69
CA THR A 45 -24.16 64.88 62.73
C THR A 45 -24.30 63.37 62.88
N PRO A 46 -25.03 62.84 63.89
CA PRO A 46 -25.18 61.39 64.01
C PRO A 46 -25.92 60.87 62.77
N LEU A 47 -25.26 59.97 62.02
CA LEU A 47 -25.87 59.28 60.89
C LEU A 47 -27.18 58.63 61.34
N LEU A 48 -28.24 58.82 60.55
CA LEU A 48 -29.52 58.18 60.81
C LEU A 48 -29.35 56.66 60.68
N LYS A 49 -30.02 55.87 61.52
CA LYS A 49 -30.02 54.40 61.43
C LYS A 49 -31.30 53.93 60.80
N ALA A 50 -31.22 53.23 59.68
CA ALA A 50 -32.36 52.67 58.97
C ALA A 50 -32.20 51.15 58.80
N THR A 51 -33.32 50.44 58.81
CA THR A 51 -33.33 48.98 58.55
C THR A 51 -33.80 48.74 57.13
N VAL A 52 -33.07 47.90 56.39
CA VAL A 52 -33.38 47.50 55.01
C VAL A 52 -33.62 46.01 54.94
N GLU A 53 -34.51 45.58 54.05
CA GLU A 53 -34.83 44.17 53.89
C GLU A 53 -33.80 43.45 53.02
N LEU A 54 -33.43 42.24 53.44
CA LEU A 54 -32.60 41.33 52.65
C LEU A 54 -33.54 40.39 51.88
N GLU A 55 -33.80 40.72 50.61
CA GLU A 55 -34.67 39.94 49.74
C GLU A 55 -33.92 38.69 49.25
N ILE A 56 -34.51 37.51 49.48
CA ILE A 56 -33.94 36.22 49.05
C ILE A 56 -35.04 35.48 48.28
N ASP A 57 -34.78 35.18 47.00
CA ASP A 57 -35.76 34.58 46.08
C ASP A 57 -35.92 33.05 46.29
N ALA A 58 -34.97 32.41 46.97
CA ALA A 58 -35.01 30.97 47.25
C ALA A 58 -35.76 30.63 48.54
N SER A 59 -36.55 29.55 48.52
CA SER A 59 -37.25 29.01 49.70
C SER A 59 -36.61 27.75 50.30
N SER A 60 -35.73 27.08 49.55
CA SER A 60 -34.97 25.90 49.99
C SER A 60 -33.47 26.14 49.83
N PHE A 61 -32.67 25.87 50.86
CA PHE A 61 -31.24 26.20 50.89
C PHE A 61 -30.38 24.94 51.04
N PHE A 62 -29.26 24.87 50.32
CA PHE A 62 -28.33 23.74 50.35
C PHE A 62 -26.87 24.21 50.39
N THR A 63 -26.00 23.39 50.98
CA THR A 63 -24.56 23.70 51.17
C THR A 63 -23.77 23.88 49.87
N ASP A 64 -24.24 23.29 48.77
CA ASP A 64 -23.64 23.35 47.43
C ASP A 64 -24.42 24.25 46.46
N MET A 65 -25.27 25.14 46.99
CA MET A 65 -26.05 26.09 46.20
C MET A 65 -25.80 27.53 46.65
N ALA A 66 -25.59 28.42 45.69
CA ALA A 66 -25.47 29.84 45.98
C ALA A 66 -26.83 30.42 46.42
N ILE A 67 -26.80 31.22 47.47
CA ILE A 67 -27.90 31.99 48.00
C ILE A 67 -27.72 33.42 47.47
N ASN A 68 -28.58 33.81 46.55
CA ASN A 68 -28.57 35.16 45.99
C ASN A 68 -29.55 36.01 46.77
N ALA A 69 -29.06 37.12 47.31
CA ALA A 69 -29.82 38.09 48.04
C ALA A 69 -29.66 39.48 47.41
N VAL A 70 -30.71 40.27 47.47
CA VAL A 70 -30.74 41.64 46.97
C VAL A 70 -31.14 42.58 48.11
N VAL A 71 -30.46 43.70 48.22
CA VAL A 71 -30.80 44.78 49.14
C VAL A 71 -30.95 46.06 48.33
N LYS A 72 -32.09 46.73 48.46
CA LYS A 72 -32.38 47.99 47.76
C LYS A 72 -32.25 49.16 48.73
N PHE A 73 -31.59 50.24 48.29
CA PHE A 73 -31.33 51.44 49.10
C PHE A 73 -31.92 52.68 48.42
N PRO A 74 -32.54 53.60 49.18
CA PRO A 74 -33.06 54.86 48.65
C PRO A 74 -31.97 55.92 48.43
N GLU A 75 -30.75 55.68 48.93
CA GLU A 75 -29.57 56.54 48.79
C GLU A 75 -28.40 55.74 48.21
N THR A 76 -27.41 56.42 47.62
CA THR A 76 -26.17 55.79 47.17
C THR A 76 -25.35 55.33 48.38
N VAL A 77 -25.04 54.04 48.43
CA VAL A 77 -24.30 53.41 49.54
C VAL A 77 -22.98 52.81 49.05
N ALA A 78 -21.97 52.80 49.91
CA ALA A 78 -20.73 52.08 49.65
C ALA A 78 -20.83 50.60 50.05
N GLU A 79 -19.90 49.77 49.54
CA GLU A 79 -19.72 48.40 50.03
C GLU A 79 -19.46 48.36 51.54
N PRO A 80 -19.92 47.31 52.24
CA PRO A 80 -19.77 47.18 53.68
C PRO A 80 -18.29 47.05 54.08
N LEU A 81 -17.87 47.84 55.07
CA LEU A 81 -16.50 47.87 55.59
C LEU A 81 -16.08 46.56 56.30
N GLU A 82 -17.05 45.82 56.84
CA GLU A 82 -16.84 44.51 57.46
C GLU A 82 -17.69 43.46 56.75
N THR A 83 -17.04 42.45 56.17
CA THR A 83 -17.71 41.26 55.65
C THR A 83 -17.65 40.15 56.70
N PRO A 84 -18.76 39.42 56.93
CA PRO A 84 -18.78 38.25 57.80
C PRO A 84 -17.67 37.25 57.45
N GLY A 85 -16.90 36.85 58.46
CA GLY A 85 -15.86 35.83 58.31
C GLY A 85 -16.40 34.38 58.22
N PRO A 86 -15.53 33.40 57.94
CA PRO A 86 -15.89 31.98 57.77
C PRO A 86 -16.61 31.37 58.98
N ASP A 87 -16.35 31.91 60.18
CA ASP A 87 -16.92 31.46 61.46
C ASP A 87 -18.45 31.62 61.54
N SER A 88 -19.05 32.35 60.59
CA SER A 88 -20.51 32.54 60.49
C SER A 88 -21.25 31.36 59.84
N GLY A 89 -20.54 30.32 59.37
CA GLY A 89 -21.13 29.18 58.64
C GLY A 89 -21.56 29.52 57.22
N ILE A 90 -21.26 30.75 56.75
CA ILE A 90 -21.55 31.25 55.41
C ILE A 90 -20.26 31.86 54.84
N SER A 91 -20.00 31.59 53.57
CA SER A 91 -18.96 32.25 52.79
C SER A 91 -19.60 33.18 51.76
N ILE A 92 -19.06 34.39 51.61
CA ILE A 92 -19.48 35.30 50.56
C ILE A 92 -18.73 34.92 49.27
N ILE A 93 -19.48 34.63 48.21
CA ILE A 93 -18.93 34.38 46.87
C ILE A 93 -18.65 35.73 46.19
N ASN A 94 -19.63 36.63 46.24
CA ASN A 94 -19.55 37.95 45.64
C ASN A 94 -20.47 38.92 46.40
N LEU A 95 -20.06 40.17 46.53
CA LEU A 95 -20.88 41.27 47.00
C LEU A 95 -20.55 42.47 46.10
N ASP A 96 -21.56 42.99 45.43
CA ASP A 96 -21.41 44.12 44.51
C ASP A 96 -22.51 45.14 44.79
N VAL A 97 -22.14 46.42 44.77
CA VAL A 97 -23.08 47.54 44.98
C VAL A 97 -23.09 48.37 43.71
N MET A 98 -24.26 48.48 43.10
CA MET A 98 -24.45 49.17 41.85
C MET A 98 -25.46 50.32 42.01
N GLU A 99 -25.26 51.41 41.28
CA GLU A 99 -26.30 52.43 41.14
C GLU A 99 -27.51 51.85 40.40
N ALA A 100 -28.71 52.15 40.91
CA ALA A 100 -29.93 51.65 40.32
C ALA A 100 -30.25 52.40 39.02
N TYR A 101 -30.44 51.66 37.92
CA TYR A 101 -30.90 52.23 36.65
C TYR A 101 -32.44 52.18 36.59
N ASN A 102 -33.10 53.35 36.61
CA ASN A 102 -34.54 53.53 36.38
C ASN A 102 -35.52 52.99 37.46
N GLU A 103 -35.26 53.21 38.75
CA GLU A 103 -36.28 53.09 39.81
C GLU A 103 -36.38 54.45 40.55
N GLU A 104 -37.52 55.16 40.49
CA GLU A 104 -37.68 56.53 41.06
C GLU A 104 -37.47 56.60 42.59
N GLU A 105 -37.48 55.47 43.30
CA GLU A 105 -37.35 55.37 44.76
C GLU A 105 -36.13 54.58 45.25
N VAL A 106 -35.27 54.08 44.34
CA VAL A 106 -34.07 53.29 44.68
C VAL A 106 -32.86 53.91 44.00
N ALA A 107 -31.87 54.31 44.79
CA ALA A 107 -30.64 54.94 44.28
C ALA A 107 -29.49 53.93 44.13
N SER A 108 -29.47 52.85 44.91
CA SER A 108 -28.46 51.79 44.81
C SER A 108 -29.01 50.42 45.18
N VAL A 109 -28.40 49.37 44.62
CA VAL A 109 -28.76 47.98 44.85
C VAL A 109 -27.49 47.20 45.18
N ALA A 110 -27.48 46.52 46.34
CA ALA A 110 -26.46 45.54 46.66
C ALA A 110 -26.92 44.14 46.26
N THR A 111 -26.12 43.45 45.46
CA THR A 111 -26.29 42.03 45.15
C THR A 111 -25.29 41.22 45.96
N ILE A 112 -25.80 40.32 46.79
CA ILE A 112 -24.99 39.49 47.67
C ILE A 112 -25.17 38.02 47.27
N SER A 113 -24.10 37.37 46.84
CA SER A 113 -24.06 35.94 46.55
C SER A 113 -23.30 35.23 47.68
N LEU A 114 -24.00 34.34 48.38
CA LEU A 114 -23.50 33.63 49.56
C LEU A 114 -23.51 32.12 49.30
N ILE A 115 -22.69 31.35 50.01
CA ILE A 115 -22.78 29.88 50.07
C ILE A 115 -22.69 29.43 51.51
N ALA A 116 -23.60 28.53 51.90
CA ALA A 116 -23.57 27.94 53.23
C ALA A 116 -22.48 26.88 53.30
N ILE A 117 -21.61 26.98 54.32
CA ILE A 117 -20.50 26.05 54.53
C ILE A 117 -21.01 24.80 55.27
N ASP A 118 -21.85 25.03 56.29
CA ASP A 118 -22.40 23.98 57.15
C ASP A 118 -23.86 23.67 56.83
N ALA A 119 -24.36 22.52 57.30
CA ALA A 119 -25.77 22.17 57.24
C ALA A 119 -26.44 22.43 58.60
N GLY A 120 -27.73 22.77 58.59
CA GLY A 120 -28.52 23.04 59.79
C GLY A 120 -29.14 24.44 59.79
N LEU A 121 -29.50 24.92 60.97
CA LEU A 121 -30.06 26.26 61.14
C LEU A 121 -28.93 27.29 61.16
N ILE A 122 -28.73 27.98 60.03
CA ILE A 122 -27.67 28.98 59.87
C ILE A 122 -28.28 30.38 59.96
N THR A 123 -27.58 31.29 60.60
CA THR A 123 -27.98 32.69 60.66
C THR A 123 -27.20 33.48 59.61
N ILE A 124 -27.89 34.00 58.61
CA ILE A 124 -27.34 35.04 57.74
C ILE A 124 -27.10 36.28 58.63
N PRO A 125 -25.84 36.71 58.77
CA PRO A 125 -25.51 37.85 59.61
C PRO A 125 -26.11 39.14 59.03
N SER A 126 -26.21 40.12 59.90
CA SER A 126 -26.61 41.47 59.53
C SER A 126 -25.47 42.16 58.78
N PHE A 127 -25.79 42.79 57.65
CA PHE A 127 -24.88 43.60 56.84
C PHE A 127 -25.12 45.08 57.12
N GLU A 128 -24.05 45.85 57.26
CA GLU A 128 -24.10 47.30 57.48
C GLU A 128 -23.54 48.05 56.26
N PHE A 129 -24.41 48.83 55.61
CA PHE A 129 -24.08 49.66 54.45
C PHE A 129 -24.19 51.13 54.86
N GLN A 130 -23.28 51.97 54.35
CA GLN A 130 -23.21 53.38 54.75
C GLN A 130 -23.36 54.30 53.53
N SER A 131 -24.27 55.27 53.63
CA SER A 131 -24.34 56.46 52.77
C SER A 131 -23.74 57.68 53.48
N ASP A 132 -23.73 58.84 52.83
CA ASP A 132 -23.26 60.10 53.42
C ASP A 132 -24.10 60.56 54.62
N THR A 133 -25.36 60.10 54.74
CA THR A 133 -26.35 60.59 55.71
C THR A 133 -26.92 59.48 56.62
N THR A 134 -26.87 58.21 56.19
CA THR A 134 -27.59 57.09 56.84
C THR A 134 -26.75 55.81 56.88
N VAL A 135 -26.80 55.09 58.00
CA VAL A 135 -26.33 53.70 58.11
C VAL A 135 -27.52 52.76 57.97
N TYR A 136 -27.51 51.97 56.90
CA TYR A 136 -28.50 50.95 56.58
C TYR A 136 -28.05 49.59 57.09
N ARG A 137 -28.89 48.94 57.90
CA ARG A 137 -28.59 47.62 58.46
C ARG A 137 -29.62 46.60 58.02
N THR A 138 -29.18 45.45 57.51
CA THR A 138 -30.08 44.33 57.22
C THR A 138 -30.40 43.56 58.49
N LEU A 139 -31.57 42.93 58.58
CA LEU A 139 -31.89 42.04 59.70
C LEU A 139 -31.16 40.70 59.54
N ALA A 140 -30.63 40.18 60.66
CA ALA A 140 -30.10 38.82 60.67
C ALA A 140 -31.25 37.84 60.44
N ARG A 141 -31.07 36.89 59.51
CA ARG A 141 -32.12 35.97 59.07
C ARG A 141 -31.67 34.52 59.23
N GLN A 142 -32.45 33.73 59.96
CA GLN A 142 -32.20 32.30 60.07
C GLN A 142 -32.76 31.56 58.86
N ILE A 143 -31.95 30.69 58.29
CA ILE A 143 -32.31 29.80 57.19
C ILE A 143 -31.97 28.36 57.57
N LEU A 144 -32.80 27.42 57.14
CA LEU A 144 -32.51 25.99 57.27
C LEU A 144 -31.79 25.52 56.00
N VAL A 145 -30.51 25.23 56.15
CA VAL A 145 -29.67 24.69 55.07
C VAL A 145 -29.61 23.18 55.19
N SER A 146 -29.98 22.49 54.12
CA SER A 146 -29.98 21.03 54.05
C SER A 146 -28.82 20.52 53.19
N THR A 147 -28.50 19.23 53.31
CA THR A 147 -27.66 18.53 52.34
C THR A 147 -28.50 17.54 51.55
N PRO A 148 -28.10 17.17 50.32
CA PRO A 148 -28.73 16.07 49.61
C PRO A 148 -28.68 14.79 50.46
N SER A 149 -29.80 14.09 50.58
CA SER A 149 -29.91 12.85 51.36
C SER A 149 -30.04 11.63 50.45
N GLU A 150 -29.45 10.51 50.86
CA GLU A 150 -29.64 9.24 50.15
C GLU A 150 -31.08 8.75 50.34
N SER A 151 -31.70 8.20 49.29
CA SER A 151 -33.10 7.77 49.34
C SER A 151 -33.25 6.27 49.17
N GLU A 152 -33.88 5.60 50.14
CA GLU A 152 -34.28 4.18 50.05
C GLU A 152 -35.40 3.94 49.02
N ALA A 153 -36.09 5.00 48.58
CA ALA A 153 -37.18 4.91 47.60
C ALA A 153 -36.68 4.86 46.15
N MET A 154 -35.36 4.93 45.92
CA MET A 154 -34.72 4.99 44.61
C MET A 154 -33.59 3.97 44.51
N THR A 155 -33.42 3.36 43.34
CA THR A 155 -32.24 2.55 43.00
C THR A 155 -31.70 2.94 41.64
N PHE A 156 -30.39 2.99 41.49
CA PHE A 156 -29.73 3.35 40.24
C PHE A 156 -28.56 2.41 39.98
N THR A 157 -28.51 1.81 38.80
CA THR A 157 -27.48 0.84 38.43
C THR A 157 -27.01 1.08 37.00
N MET A 158 -25.72 0.94 36.79
CA MET A 158 -25.07 0.93 35.47
C MET A 158 -24.33 -0.40 35.33
N THR A 159 -24.94 -1.36 34.63
CA THR A 159 -24.41 -2.72 34.56
C THR A 159 -23.75 -2.96 33.21
N PRO A 160 -22.41 -3.12 33.13
CA PRO A 160 -21.75 -3.46 31.88
C PRO A 160 -22.09 -4.90 31.47
N ALA A 161 -22.28 -5.14 30.17
CA ALA A 161 -22.48 -6.49 29.65
C ALA A 161 -21.23 -7.38 29.81
N LYS A 162 -20.04 -6.76 29.88
CA LYS A 162 -18.75 -7.41 30.09
C LYS A 162 -17.83 -6.50 30.90
N THR A 163 -16.95 -7.09 31.72
CA THR A 163 -15.89 -6.36 32.44
C THR A 163 -14.53 -6.42 31.75
N THR A 164 -14.42 -7.19 30.67
CA THR A 164 -13.23 -7.26 29.81
C THR A 164 -13.64 -7.10 28.35
N VAL A 165 -13.01 -6.18 27.64
CA VAL A 165 -13.25 -5.86 26.23
C VAL A 165 -11.93 -5.60 25.51
N TYR A 166 -11.91 -5.68 24.19
CA TYR A 166 -10.75 -5.27 23.39
C TYR A 166 -10.81 -3.79 23.01
N THR A 167 -9.65 -3.20 22.73
CA THR A 167 -9.55 -1.85 22.16
C THR A 167 -10.42 -1.74 20.91
N GLY A 168 -11.33 -0.76 20.90
CA GLY A 168 -12.28 -0.53 19.82
C GLY A 168 -13.55 -1.39 19.85
N GLU A 169 -13.67 -2.38 20.75
CA GLU A 169 -14.89 -3.19 20.94
C GLU A 169 -15.98 -2.35 21.60
N PRO A 170 -17.19 -2.24 21.02
CA PRO A 170 -18.32 -1.56 21.65
C PRO A 170 -18.83 -2.31 22.89
N LEU A 171 -18.67 -1.71 24.06
CA LEU A 171 -19.20 -2.20 25.34
C LEU A 171 -20.61 -1.65 25.57
N ARG A 172 -21.60 -2.55 25.68
CA ARG A 172 -22.95 -2.20 26.16
C ARG A 172 -22.94 -2.06 27.68
N ILE A 173 -23.52 -0.98 28.19
CA ILE A 173 -23.81 -0.77 29.61
C ILE A 173 -25.31 -0.49 29.74
N ASP A 174 -26.02 -1.34 30.47
CA ASP A 174 -27.45 -1.17 30.72
C ASP A 174 -27.65 -0.26 31.93
N VAL A 175 -28.29 0.88 31.69
CA VAL A 175 -28.65 1.85 32.72
C VAL A 175 -30.07 1.58 33.17
N ARG A 176 -30.26 1.45 34.47
CA ARG A 176 -31.57 1.27 35.10
C ARG A 176 -31.71 2.19 36.30
N TRP A 177 -32.82 2.92 36.33
CA TRP A 177 -33.24 3.77 37.44
C TRP A 177 -34.66 3.37 37.85
N GLU A 178 -34.86 3.03 39.11
CA GLU A 178 -36.17 2.70 39.66
C GLU A 178 -36.48 3.64 40.82
N ALA A 179 -37.69 4.22 40.82
CA ALA A 179 -38.13 5.13 41.87
C ALA A 179 -39.59 4.86 42.26
N ASN A 180 -39.82 4.66 43.56
CA ASN A 180 -41.15 4.52 44.16
C ASN A 180 -41.69 5.86 44.70
N LEU A 181 -41.41 6.94 43.99
CA LEU A 181 -41.85 8.29 44.30
C LEU A 181 -43.02 8.71 43.39
N ILE A 182 -43.76 9.74 43.81
CA ILE A 182 -44.86 10.27 42.99
C ILE A 182 -44.25 11.03 41.81
N THR A 183 -44.67 10.69 40.60
CA THR A 183 -44.10 11.19 39.34
C THR A 183 -44.06 12.72 39.28
N ASN A 184 -45.14 13.38 39.68
CA ASN A 184 -45.26 14.83 39.58
C ASN A 184 -44.41 15.59 40.62
N GLN A 185 -43.89 14.92 41.64
CA GLN A 185 -43.02 15.52 42.66
C GLN A 185 -41.54 15.46 42.27
N ILE A 186 -41.15 14.63 41.31
CA ILE A 186 -39.77 14.52 40.83
C ILE A 186 -39.50 15.66 39.84
N ARG A 187 -38.45 16.45 40.14
CA ARG A 187 -37.98 17.60 39.37
C ARG A 187 -36.46 17.63 39.30
N SER A 188 -35.93 18.46 38.40
CA SER A 188 -34.50 18.80 38.29
C SER A 188 -33.57 17.59 38.46
N MET A 189 -33.62 16.67 37.50
CA MET A 189 -32.75 15.49 37.52
C MET A 189 -31.34 15.86 37.08
N ARG A 190 -30.33 15.40 37.82
CA ARG A 190 -28.91 15.52 37.49
C ARG A 190 -28.23 14.16 37.57
N CYS A 191 -27.56 13.78 36.50
CA CYS A 191 -26.74 12.58 36.46
C CYS A 191 -25.66 12.75 35.40
N PHE A 192 -24.39 12.78 35.83
CA PHE A 192 -23.23 12.99 34.97
C PHE A 192 -22.18 11.91 35.24
N PRO A 193 -22.40 10.66 34.76
CA PRO A 193 -21.42 9.61 34.95
C PRO A 193 -20.12 9.95 34.21
N GLU A 194 -18.96 9.73 34.84
CA GLU A 194 -17.64 10.09 34.28
C GLU A 194 -17.33 9.43 32.94
N VAL A 195 -17.99 8.32 32.63
CA VAL A 195 -17.85 7.65 31.33
C VAL A 195 -18.05 8.65 30.18
N PHE A 196 -18.96 9.62 30.29
CA PHE A 196 -19.22 10.65 29.26
C PHE A 196 -18.09 11.65 29.06
N SER A 197 -17.15 11.73 29.99
CA SER A 197 -15.99 12.62 29.98
C SER A 197 -14.67 11.86 29.86
N TYR A 198 -14.71 10.53 29.73
CA TYR A 198 -13.52 9.69 29.66
C TYR A 198 -12.71 9.97 28.38
N PRO A 199 -11.39 10.23 28.47
CA PRO A 199 -10.57 10.60 27.32
C PRO A 199 -10.52 9.48 26.27
N ASN A 200 -10.41 9.87 24.99
CA ASN A 200 -10.28 8.94 23.86
C ASN A 200 -11.33 7.83 23.82
N SER A 201 -12.53 8.09 24.33
CA SER A 201 -13.68 7.18 24.26
C SER A 201 -14.78 7.75 23.39
N GLU A 202 -15.55 6.87 22.75
CA GLU A 202 -16.74 7.23 21.99
C GLU A 202 -17.98 6.65 22.67
N ILE A 203 -19.02 7.47 22.83
CA ILE A 203 -20.24 7.09 23.53
C ILE A 203 -21.48 7.42 22.72
N ILE A 204 -22.29 6.38 22.50
CA ILE A 204 -23.56 6.47 21.79
C ILE A 204 -24.68 5.98 22.71
N VAL A 205 -25.72 6.81 22.83
CA VAL A 205 -27.02 6.41 23.36
C VAL A 205 -27.91 6.10 22.15
N PRO A 206 -28.30 4.83 21.92
CA PRO A 206 -29.05 4.45 20.74
C PRO A 206 -30.46 5.05 20.78
N ARG A 207 -31.03 5.24 19.60
CA ARG A 207 -32.41 5.69 19.46
C ARG A 207 -33.38 4.69 20.10
N ASN A 208 -34.27 5.18 20.94
CA ASN A 208 -35.34 4.37 21.51
C ASN A 208 -36.37 3.98 20.44
N THR A 209 -36.77 2.71 20.43
CA THR A 209 -37.73 2.12 19.47
C THR A 209 -38.96 1.50 20.14
N ASP A 210 -39.10 1.65 21.46
CA ASP A 210 -40.30 1.24 22.17
C ASP A 210 -41.51 2.09 21.71
N LEU A 211 -42.73 1.61 21.99
CA LEU A 211 -43.95 2.38 21.70
C LEU A 211 -43.90 3.74 22.42
N GLU A 212 -44.44 4.79 21.79
CA GLU A 212 -44.39 6.18 22.30
C GLU A 212 -44.88 6.31 23.75
N LYS A 213 -45.89 5.52 24.15
CA LYS A 213 -46.40 5.48 25.53
C LYS A 213 -45.39 5.04 26.60
N TYR A 214 -44.28 4.42 26.19
CA TYR A 214 -43.18 4.02 27.07
C TYR A 214 -41.95 4.93 26.90
N GLN A 215 -42.00 5.95 26.05
CA GLN A 215 -40.86 6.83 25.81
C GLN A 215 -40.89 8.04 26.74
N MET A 216 -39.73 8.37 27.33
CA MET A 216 -39.58 9.53 28.20
C MET A 216 -38.24 10.23 27.96
N GLY A 217 -38.29 11.54 27.71
CA GLY A 217 -37.10 12.38 27.66
C GLY A 217 -36.47 12.56 29.05
N MET A 218 -35.14 12.53 29.18
CA MET A 218 -34.45 12.79 30.45
C MET A 218 -33.04 13.37 30.22
N PRO A 219 -32.52 14.16 31.17
CA PRO A 219 -31.12 14.56 31.15
C PRO A 219 -30.24 13.39 31.63
N PHE A 220 -29.18 13.08 30.87
CA PHE A 220 -28.20 12.06 31.26
C PHE A 220 -26.84 12.34 30.61
N GLY A 221 -25.77 12.39 31.40
CA GLY A 221 -24.41 12.65 30.89
C GLY A 221 -24.28 13.99 30.17
N GLY A 222 -25.04 15.00 30.59
CA GLY A 222 -25.12 16.32 29.93
C GLY A 222 -25.86 16.34 28.60
N ARG A 223 -26.55 15.25 28.23
CA ARG A 223 -27.30 15.11 26.97
C ARG A 223 -28.79 14.96 27.24
N ARG A 224 -29.61 15.34 26.26
CA ARG A 224 -31.05 15.02 26.22
C ARG A 224 -31.22 13.65 25.56
N ILE A 225 -31.74 12.67 26.29
CA ILE A 225 -31.95 11.30 25.79
C ILE A 225 -33.42 10.91 25.88
N ILE A 226 -33.84 9.91 25.11
CA ILE A 226 -35.16 9.30 25.23
C ILE A 226 -34.97 7.89 25.77
N ALA A 227 -35.46 7.64 26.99
CA ALA A 227 -35.37 6.36 27.67
C ALA A 227 -36.71 5.62 27.66
N LYS A 228 -36.70 4.31 27.96
CA LYS A 228 -37.92 3.54 28.18
C LYS A 228 -38.35 3.70 29.63
N ARG A 229 -39.57 4.15 29.87
CA ARG A 229 -40.20 4.21 31.18
C ARG A 229 -41.37 3.23 31.26
N VAL A 230 -41.38 2.41 32.30
CA VAL A 230 -42.46 1.50 32.65
C VAL A 230 -42.97 1.88 34.04
N PRO A 231 -44.15 2.50 34.15
CA PRO A 231 -44.75 2.77 35.46
C PRO A 231 -45.16 1.45 36.14
N PRO A 232 -45.31 1.43 37.47
CA PRO A 232 -45.73 0.24 38.18
C PRO A 232 -47.17 -0.18 37.78
N PRO A 233 -47.49 -1.48 37.82
CA PRO A 233 -48.82 -1.96 37.50
C PRO A 233 -49.87 -1.36 38.45
N SER A 234 -51.00 -0.90 37.89
CA SER A 234 -52.13 -0.33 38.63
C SER A 234 -53.43 -0.94 38.14
N ASN A 235 -54.32 -1.32 39.07
CA ASN A 235 -55.67 -1.80 38.77
C ASN A 235 -56.64 -0.65 38.42
N GLU A 236 -56.24 0.59 38.71
CA GLU A 236 -56.98 1.80 38.35
C GLU A 236 -56.29 2.50 37.16
N PRO A 237 -56.94 2.58 35.97
CA PRO A 237 -56.35 3.19 34.78
C PRO A 237 -55.88 4.64 34.99
N ASN A 238 -56.62 5.41 35.80
CA ASN A 238 -56.34 6.83 36.06
C ASN A 238 -55.12 7.06 36.99
N LYS A 239 -54.66 6.02 37.70
CA LYS A 239 -53.51 6.07 38.62
C LYS A 239 -52.25 5.41 38.07
N GLN A 240 -52.31 4.89 36.84
CA GLN A 240 -51.19 4.17 36.24
C GLN A 240 -49.88 4.99 36.22
N PHE A 241 -49.94 6.31 36.07
CA PHE A 241 -48.75 7.18 36.01
C PHE A 241 -48.48 7.94 37.31
N GLU A 242 -49.20 7.64 38.39
CA GLU A 242 -49.05 8.32 39.69
C GLU A 242 -47.63 8.11 40.26
N LYS A 243 -47.13 6.87 40.18
CA LYS A 243 -45.78 6.51 40.60
C LYS A 243 -44.80 6.51 39.42
N PHE A 244 -43.54 6.84 39.70
CA PHE A 244 -42.53 7.01 38.66
C PHE A 244 -42.20 5.70 37.94
N GLY A 245 -41.88 4.64 38.69
CA GLY A 245 -41.60 3.31 38.16
C GLY A 245 -40.16 3.12 37.72
N VAL A 246 -39.96 2.36 36.65
CA VAL A 246 -38.64 1.95 36.16
C VAL A 246 -38.32 2.66 34.85
N VAL A 247 -37.13 3.23 34.78
CA VAL A 247 -36.53 3.80 33.58
C VAL A 247 -35.32 2.95 33.19
N SER A 248 -35.23 2.57 31.92
CA SER A 248 -34.12 1.77 31.41
C SER A 248 -33.72 2.19 30.01
N PHE A 249 -32.42 2.19 29.74
CA PHE A 249 -31.86 2.38 28.40
C PHE A 249 -30.42 1.86 28.36
N PRO A 250 -29.95 1.35 27.22
CA PRO A 250 -28.54 1.01 27.06
C PRO A 250 -27.73 2.25 26.67
N ILE A 251 -26.47 2.26 27.05
CA ILE A 251 -25.43 3.10 26.44
C ILE A 251 -24.35 2.19 25.87
N TYR A 252 -23.67 2.65 24.83
CA TYR A 252 -22.53 1.95 24.25
C TYR A 252 -21.28 2.82 24.36
N VAL A 253 -20.18 2.21 24.78
CA VAL A 253 -18.90 2.87 25.01
C VAL A 253 -17.83 2.12 24.24
N LYS A 254 -17.01 2.86 23.48
CA LYS A 254 -15.86 2.31 22.75
C LYS A 254 -14.59 2.96 23.30
N PHE A 255 -13.73 2.16 23.91
CA PHE A 255 -12.43 2.60 24.43
C PHE A 255 -11.35 2.40 23.37
N ASN A 256 -10.62 3.47 23.01
CA ASN A 256 -9.57 3.41 21.99
C ASN A 256 -8.16 3.17 22.56
N ASP A 257 -7.99 3.28 23.88
CA ASP A 257 -6.72 3.03 24.56
C ASP A 257 -6.79 1.74 25.39
N PRO A 258 -5.78 0.85 25.32
CA PRO A 258 -5.72 -0.31 26.19
C PRO A 258 -5.34 0.10 27.63
N GLY A 259 -5.84 -0.64 28.62
CA GLY A 259 -5.57 -0.35 30.02
C GLY A 259 -6.70 -0.77 30.95
N ILE A 260 -6.55 -0.43 32.24
CA ILE A 260 -7.62 -0.59 33.22
C ILE A 260 -8.36 0.76 33.28
N VAL A 261 -9.65 0.71 33.01
CA VAL A 261 -10.56 1.86 33.10
C VAL A 261 -11.37 1.69 34.38
N GLU A 262 -11.19 2.64 35.30
CA GLU A 262 -12.02 2.72 36.50
C GLU A 262 -13.14 3.73 36.25
N LEU A 263 -14.37 3.24 36.23
CA LEU A 263 -15.56 4.07 36.20
C LEU A 263 -15.99 4.27 37.66
N PRO A 264 -15.81 5.46 38.25
CA PRO A 264 -16.19 5.68 39.64
C PRO A 264 -17.71 5.66 39.80
N GLU A 265 -18.16 5.73 41.06
CA GLU A 265 -19.57 5.74 41.39
C GLU A 265 -20.30 6.87 40.67
N ALA A 266 -21.42 6.54 40.02
CA ALA A 266 -22.22 7.52 39.29
C ALA A 266 -23.41 7.96 40.15
N LYS A 267 -23.43 9.25 40.51
CA LYS A 267 -24.51 9.86 41.30
C LYS A 267 -25.69 10.23 40.40
N LEU A 268 -26.89 9.78 40.77
CA LEU A 268 -28.16 10.28 40.24
C LEU A 268 -28.85 11.07 41.34
N GLU A 269 -29.22 12.30 41.03
CA GLU A 269 -29.83 13.22 41.97
C GLU A 269 -31.09 13.87 41.40
N ILE A 270 -32.09 14.09 42.25
CA ILE A 270 -33.35 14.74 41.90
C ILE A 270 -33.74 15.76 42.98
N ALA A 271 -34.53 16.75 42.58
CA ALA A 271 -35.34 17.54 43.50
C ALA A 271 -36.71 16.87 43.69
N HIS A 272 -37.14 16.73 44.94
CA HIS A 272 -38.41 16.15 45.33
C HIS A 272 -39.28 17.21 46.02
N LEU A 273 -40.37 17.62 45.37
CA LEU A 273 -41.25 18.67 45.87
C LEU A 273 -42.07 18.22 47.08
N LYS A 274 -42.20 19.09 48.09
CA LYS A 274 -43.12 18.91 49.22
C LYS A 274 -44.51 19.47 48.87
N GLY A 275 -45.45 18.61 48.46
CA GLY A 275 -46.85 18.99 48.21
C GLY A 275 -47.44 18.46 46.91
N LYS A 276 -48.44 19.17 46.34
CA LYS A 276 -48.98 18.85 45.01
C LYS A 276 -47.94 19.23 43.96
N GLY A 277 -47.27 18.24 43.39
CA GLY A 277 -46.31 18.45 42.30
C GLY A 277 -46.96 19.07 41.06
N GLY A 278 -46.14 19.63 40.16
CA GLY A 278 -46.62 20.27 38.93
C GLY A 278 -47.03 19.29 37.83
N ALA A 279 -47.42 19.80 36.66
CA ALA A 279 -47.71 18.95 35.50
C ALA A 279 -46.50 18.09 35.12
N PHE A 280 -46.70 16.78 34.96
CA PHE A 280 -45.70 15.88 34.40
C PHE A 280 -46.34 15.24 33.16
N ALA A 281 -45.91 15.67 31.98
CA ALA A 281 -46.51 15.19 30.73
C ALA A 281 -46.38 13.66 30.63
N PRO A 282 -47.49 12.91 30.46
CA PRO A 282 -47.45 11.46 30.31
C PRO A 282 -46.74 11.02 29.02
N TYR A 283 -46.80 11.85 27.98
CA TYR A 283 -46.17 11.63 26.67
C TYR A 283 -44.94 12.54 26.55
N ALA A 284 -43.78 11.99 26.90
CA ALA A 284 -42.60 12.76 27.31
C ALA A 284 -41.46 12.81 26.28
N ALA A 285 -41.71 12.50 25.01
CA ALA A 285 -40.71 12.71 23.94
C ALA A 285 -40.36 14.21 23.72
N TYR A 286 -41.15 15.13 24.28
CA TYR A 286 -40.96 16.59 24.15
C TYR A 286 -40.06 17.23 25.21
N PHE A 287 -39.46 16.45 26.13
CA PHE A 287 -38.59 16.95 27.20
C PHE A 287 -39.27 17.93 28.19
N ASN A 288 -40.61 18.01 28.19
CA ASN A 288 -41.40 18.86 29.08
C ASN A 288 -41.99 18.05 30.25
N ASN A 289 -41.14 17.56 31.14
CA ASN A 289 -41.52 16.64 32.21
C ASN A 289 -40.89 16.99 33.57
N GLY A 290 -40.53 18.25 33.80
CA GLY A 290 -39.98 18.73 35.06
C GLY A 290 -38.56 18.25 35.40
N LEU A 291 -38.04 17.22 34.73
CA LEU A 291 -36.68 16.71 34.94
C LEU A 291 -35.60 17.70 34.48
N PHE A 292 -35.93 18.62 33.57
CA PHE A 292 -35.02 19.63 33.03
C PHE A 292 -35.12 21.00 33.71
N GLU A 293 -36.03 21.15 34.69
CA GLU A 293 -36.23 22.41 35.40
C GLU A 293 -34.97 22.77 36.21
N PRO A 294 -34.52 24.04 36.22
CA PRO A 294 -33.43 24.47 37.09
C PRO A 294 -33.89 24.45 38.55
N LEU A 295 -32.97 24.14 39.48
CA LEU A 295 -33.30 24.14 40.92
C LEU A 295 -33.84 25.49 41.41
N ALA A 296 -33.34 26.59 40.83
CA ALA A 296 -33.74 27.94 41.18
C ALA A 296 -35.22 28.27 40.88
N SER A 297 -35.89 27.50 39.99
CA SER A 297 -37.32 27.71 39.72
C SER A 297 -38.23 26.96 40.69
N LEU A 298 -37.68 26.26 41.68
CA LEU A 298 -38.43 25.44 42.63
C LEU A 298 -38.48 26.14 43.99
N GLU A 299 -39.66 26.22 44.59
CA GLU A 299 -39.84 26.85 45.91
C GLU A 299 -39.41 25.88 47.03
N VAL A 300 -40.25 24.88 47.34
CA VAL A 300 -40.06 23.98 48.50
C VAL A 300 -39.77 22.55 48.05
N PHE A 301 -38.53 22.11 48.23
CA PHE A 301 -38.09 20.77 47.81
C PHE A 301 -36.99 20.18 48.70
N GLU A 302 -36.90 18.86 48.69
CA GLU A 302 -35.77 18.09 49.21
C GLU A 302 -34.92 17.58 48.06
N ARG A 303 -33.65 17.25 48.32
CA ARG A 303 -32.77 16.66 47.32
C ARG A 303 -32.46 15.22 47.68
N PHE A 304 -32.87 14.32 46.80
CA PHE A 304 -32.61 12.90 46.95
C PHE A 304 -31.55 12.46 45.96
N TYR A 305 -30.62 11.61 46.43
CA TYR A 305 -29.65 10.98 45.56
C TYR A 305 -29.56 9.47 45.79
N VAL A 306 -28.99 8.80 44.79
CA VAL A 306 -28.59 7.40 44.83
C VAL A 306 -27.36 7.23 43.96
N ASN A 307 -26.45 6.34 44.35
CA ASN A 307 -25.22 6.06 43.61
C ASN A 307 -25.32 4.70 42.90
N ALA A 308 -24.86 4.65 41.66
CA ALA A 308 -24.49 3.40 41.03
C ALA A 308 -23.07 3.03 41.46
N PRO A 309 -22.79 1.77 41.84
CA PRO A 309 -21.46 1.34 42.27
C PRO A 309 -20.39 1.56 41.19
N ALA A 310 -19.14 1.75 41.64
CA ALA A 310 -17.99 1.83 40.75
C ALA A 310 -17.77 0.51 40.00
N VAL A 311 -17.28 0.61 38.76
CA VAL A 311 -17.07 -0.53 37.87
C VAL A 311 -15.69 -0.44 37.24
N THR A 312 -14.91 -1.51 37.36
CA THR A 312 -13.61 -1.65 36.69
C THR A 312 -13.78 -2.40 35.37
N ILE A 313 -13.32 -1.80 34.27
CA ILE A 313 -13.30 -2.40 32.93
C ILE A 313 -11.85 -2.61 32.50
N LYS A 314 -11.52 -3.84 32.12
CA LYS A 314 -10.20 -4.18 31.55
C LYS A 314 -10.26 -4.10 30.02
N VAL A 315 -9.51 -3.18 29.42
CA VAL A 315 -9.39 -2.99 27.97
C VAL A 315 -8.10 -3.65 27.47
N LEU A 316 -8.24 -4.73 26.72
CA LEU A 316 -7.13 -5.50 26.14
C LEU A 316 -6.70 -4.90 24.79
N PRO A 317 -5.40 -4.80 24.49
CA PRO A 317 -4.95 -4.42 23.15
C PRO A 317 -5.34 -5.49 22.12
N LEU A 318 -5.64 -5.06 20.90
CA LEU A 318 -5.82 -5.98 19.78
C LEU A 318 -4.47 -6.65 19.41
N PRO A 319 -4.44 -7.97 19.13
CA PRO A 319 -3.21 -8.65 18.77
C PRO A 319 -2.67 -8.17 17.42
N GLU A 320 -1.34 -8.00 17.30
CA GLU A 320 -0.73 -7.62 16.01
C GLU A 320 -0.75 -8.78 15.00
N LYS A 321 -0.59 -10.01 15.51
CA LYS A 321 -0.53 -11.22 14.69
C LYS A 321 -1.89 -11.48 14.01
N GLY A 322 -1.88 -11.50 12.68
CA GLY A 322 -3.06 -11.81 11.86
C GLY A 322 -3.92 -10.58 11.48
N ARG A 323 -3.54 -9.38 11.89
CA ARG A 323 -4.22 -8.13 11.52
C ARG A 323 -3.87 -7.70 10.09
N SER A 324 -4.89 -7.40 9.28
CA SER A 324 -4.76 -6.82 7.94
C SER A 324 -4.76 -5.29 8.00
N GLU A 325 -4.14 -4.62 7.01
CA GLU A 325 -4.26 -3.17 6.81
C GLU A 325 -5.73 -2.73 6.60
N THR A 326 -6.56 -3.64 6.10
CA THR A 326 -8.00 -3.41 5.83
C THR A 326 -8.91 -3.91 6.94
N PHE A 327 -8.39 -4.10 8.16
CA PHE A 327 -9.22 -4.50 9.31
C PHE A 327 -10.42 -3.57 9.46
N SER A 328 -11.62 -4.15 9.48
CA SER A 328 -12.87 -3.38 9.42
C SER A 328 -13.22 -2.60 10.68
N GLY A 329 -12.61 -2.95 11.82
CA GLY A 329 -13.07 -2.46 13.12
C GLY A 329 -14.37 -3.12 13.59
N LEU A 330 -14.87 -4.14 12.89
CA LEU A 330 -16.07 -4.90 13.27
C LEU A 330 -15.73 -6.07 14.18
N PHE A 331 -16.62 -6.34 15.13
CA PHE A 331 -16.48 -7.39 16.13
C PHE A 331 -17.58 -8.44 15.97
N ALA A 332 -17.22 -9.72 16.11
CA ALA A 332 -18.20 -10.81 16.11
C ALA A 332 -19.07 -10.79 17.38
N PRO A 333 -20.35 -11.21 17.29
CA PRO A 333 -21.07 -11.61 16.10
C PRO A 333 -21.48 -10.42 15.21
N VAL A 334 -21.29 -10.57 13.91
CA VAL A 334 -21.68 -9.58 12.88
C VAL A 334 -22.22 -10.31 11.65
N SER A 335 -23.27 -9.78 11.04
CA SER A 335 -23.81 -10.23 9.76
C SER A 335 -23.75 -9.08 8.76
N ILE A 336 -23.27 -9.36 7.56
CA ILE A 336 -23.19 -8.39 6.45
C ILE A 336 -23.95 -8.99 5.27
N GLU A 337 -25.16 -8.48 5.03
CA GLU A 337 -25.95 -8.83 3.85
C GLU A 337 -25.73 -7.79 2.76
N THR A 338 -25.58 -8.27 1.52
CA THR A 338 -25.36 -7.43 0.34
C THR A 338 -26.52 -7.56 -0.64
N SER A 339 -26.91 -6.44 -1.26
CA SER A 339 -27.90 -6.41 -2.35
C SER A 339 -27.58 -5.31 -3.35
N LEU A 340 -27.95 -5.51 -4.61
CA LEU A 340 -27.82 -4.51 -5.68
C LEU A 340 -29.15 -3.77 -5.87
N SER A 341 -29.10 -2.50 -6.29
CA SER A 341 -30.30 -1.77 -6.73
C SER A 341 -30.93 -2.42 -7.95
N ASP A 342 -30.07 -2.76 -8.92
CA ASP A 342 -30.43 -3.32 -10.21
C ASP A 342 -29.50 -4.49 -10.55
N ASN A 343 -30.07 -5.54 -11.12
CA ASN A 343 -29.34 -6.74 -11.53
C ASN A 343 -29.04 -6.78 -13.03
N GLU A 344 -29.42 -5.75 -13.78
CA GLU A 344 -29.17 -5.60 -15.20
C GLU A 344 -28.80 -4.15 -15.51
N VAL A 345 -27.60 -3.92 -16.05
CA VAL A 345 -27.03 -2.58 -16.25
C VAL A 345 -26.15 -2.53 -17.50
N GLU A 346 -25.90 -1.34 -18.03
CA GLU A 346 -24.92 -1.18 -19.11
C GLU A 346 -23.49 -1.00 -18.57
N VAL A 347 -22.49 -1.38 -19.38
CA VAL A 347 -21.08 -1.10 -19.08
C VAL A 347 -20.88 0.40 -18.85
N GLY A 348 -20.35 0.78 -17.69
CA GLY A 348 -20.15 2.18 -17.32
C GLY A 348 -21.33 2.85 -16.60
N GLU A 349 -22.46 2.17 -16.44
CA GLU A 349 -23.57 2.66 -15.64
C GLU A 349 -23.24 2.57 -14.13
N VAL A 350 -23.86 3.42 -13.30
CA VAL A 350 -23.62 3.40 -11.84
C VAL A 350 -24.68 2.55 -11.17
N VAL A 351 -24.26 1.58 -10.37
CA VAL A 351 -25.12 0.68 -9.62
C VAL A 351 -24.94 0.94 -8.13
N GLU A 352 -26.04 0.99 -7.38
CA GLU A 352 -25.96 1.11 -5.93
C GLU A 352 -25.85 -0.27 -5.28
N VAL A 353 -24.89 -0.41 -4.36
CA VAL A 353 -24.69 -1.61 -3.54
C VAL A 353 -25.10 -1.28 -2.12
N ALA A 354 -26.17 -1.91 -1.66
CA ALA A 354 -26.63 -1.80 -0.29
C ALA A 354 -26.03 -2.93 0.57
N PHE A 355 -25.49 -2.54 1.72
CA PHE A 355 -24.98 -3.40 2.76
C PHE A 355 -25.86 -3.23 3.99
N ARG A 356 -26.41 -4.32 4.52
CA ARG A 356 -27.06 -4.34 5.84
C ARG A 356 -26.08 -4.98 6.81
N VAL A 357 -25.45 -4.16 7.64
CA VAL A 357 -24.51 -4.62 8.68
C VAL A 357 -25.24 -4.65 10.01
N THR A 358 -25.43 -5.84 10.58
CA THR A 358 -26.06 -6.04 11.90
C THR A 358 -25.07 -6.66 12.86
N SER A 359 -25.07 -6.18 14.11
CA SER A 359 -24.14 -6.64 15.15
C SER A 359 -24.66 -6.28 16.55
N ASN A 360 -23.86 -6.54 17.57
CA ASN A 360 -24.13 -6.07 18.93
C ASN A 360 -23.89 -4.56 19.11
N ALA A 361 -23.26 -3.87 18.15
CA ALA A 361 -23.02 -2.44 18.21
C ALA A 361 -24.17 -1.64 17.57
N PRO A 362 -24.51 -0.46 18.10
CA PRO A 362 -25.57 0.37 17.56
C PRO A 362 -25.15 1.08 16.27
N HIS A 363 -26.13 1.68 15.59
CA HIS A 363 -25.85 2.66 14.55
C HIS A 363 -24.91 3.77 15.05
N GLY A 364 -23.94 4.15 14.23
CA GLY A 364 -22.93 5.17 14.54
C GLY A 364 -21.59 4.60 15.02
N MET A 365 -21.57 3.43 15.66
CA MET A 365 -20.31 2.73 16.05
C MET A 365 -19.83 1.70 15.03
N LEU A 366 -20.62 1.50 13.97
CA LEU A 366 -20.31 0.58 12.89
C LEU A 366 -19.71 1.35 11.73
N GLU A 367 -18.57 0.86 11.25
CA GLU A 367 -17.86 1.34 10.09
C GLU A 367 -17.63 0.18 9.12
N LEU A 368 -17.63 0.49 7.82
CA LEU A 368 -17.35 -0.49 6.78
C LEU A 368 -16.15 0.00 5.96
N PRO A 369 -15.13 -0.86 5.71
CA PRO A 369 -14.03 -0.52 4.81
C PRO A 369 -14.53 -0.07 3.45
N GLU A 370 -13.84 0.87 2.82
CA GLU A 370 -14.19 1.34 1.49
C GLU A 370 -14.20 0.20 0.45
N LEU A 371 -15.11 0.28 -0.52
CA LEU A 371 -15.19 -0.69 -1.62
C LEU A 371 -13.91 -0.70 -2.48
N SER A 372 -13.18 0.42 -2.54
CA SER A 372 -11.86 0.53 -3.19
C SER A 372 -10.83 -0.45 -2.63
N ALA A 373 -10.92 -0.80 -1.34
CA ALA A 373 -10.02 -1.74 -0.68
C ALA A 373 -10.31 -3.21 -1.06
N GLN A 374 -11.48 -3.51 -1.64
CA GLN A 374 -11.90 -4.88 -1.95
C GLN A 374 -11.18 -5.42 -3.18
N ARG A 375 -10.37 -6.47 -3.00
CA ARG A 375 -9.60 -7.10 -4.09
C ARG A 375 -10.48 -7.60 -5.23
N ALA A 376 -11.60 -8.25 -4.88
CA ALA A 376 -12.54 -8.82 -5.84
C ALA A 376 -13.18 -7.79 -6.80
N LEU A 377 -13.21 -6.50 -6.42
CA LEU A 377 -13.76 -5.46 -7.29
C LEU A 377 -12.74 -4.91 -8.30
N ARG A 378 -11.45 -5.19 -8.13
CA ARG A 378 -10.38 -4.62 -8.96
C ARG A 378 -10.49 -5.04 -10.42
N GLY A 379 -10.24 -4.10 -11.32
CA GLY A 379 -10.27 -4.32 -12.77
C GLY A 379 -11.65 -4.58 -13.39
N ARG A 380 -12.64 -4.92 -12.57
CA ARG A 380 -14.01 -5.27 -12.99
C ARG A 380 -15.03 -4.21 -12.62
N PHE A 381 -14.82 -3.54 -11.49
CA PHE A 381 -15.67 -2.47 -11.01
C PHE A 381 -14.84 -1.25 -10.63
N ARG A 382 -15.40 -0.07 -10.84
CA ARG A 382 -14.91 1.17 -10.24
C ARG A 382 -15.84 1.55 -9.09
N PRO A 383 -15.44 1.34 -7.83
CA PRO A 383 -16.19 1.82 -6.69
C PRO A 383 -16.10 3.34 -6.55
N SER A 384 -17.15 3.95 -6.02
CA SER A 384 -17.13 5.33 -5.51
C SER A 384 -16.52 5.38 -4.12
N ASN A 385 -16.03 6.56 -3.74
CA ASN A 385 -15.53 6.80 -2.40
C ASN A 385 -16.69 7.02 -1.42
N GLY A 386 -16.57 6.45 -0.22
CA GLY A 386 -17.53 6.59 0.86
C GLY A 386 -18.85 5.84 0.68
N TYR A 387 -19.64 5.87 1.75
CA TYR A 387 -20.96 5.26 1.82
C TYR A 387 -21.98 6.28 2.33
N SER A 388 -23.20 6.25 1.79
CA SER A 388 -24.33 6.85 2.49
C SER A 388 -24.79 5.89 3.60
N ARG A 389 -25.27 6.44 4.71
CA ARG A 389 -25.69 5.65 5.88
C ARG A 389 -27.18 5.74 6.10
N LYS A 390 -27.79 4.59 6.39
CA LYS A 390 -29.18 4.43 6.80
C LYS A 390 -29.24 3.85 8.19
N TRP A 391 -29.98 4.50 9.08
CA TRP A 391 -30.19 4.00 10.43
C TRP A 391 -31.04 2.72 10.40
N LEU A 392 -30.59 1.68 11.12
CA LEU A 392 -31.35 0.46 11.38
C LEU A 392 -31.42 0.23 12.90
N LYS A 393 -32.47 -0.45 13.37
CA LYS A 393 -32.65 -0.75 14.80
C LYS A 393 -31.54 -1.66 15.35
N ASP A 394 -31.05 -2.56 14.51
CA ASP A 394 -30.10 -3.65 14.79
C ASP A 394 -28.73 -3.45 14.11
N GLY A 395 -28.45 -2.26 13.58
CA GLY A 395 -27.16 -1.96 12.95
C GLY A 395 -27.19 -0.75 12.02
N THR A 396 -26.42 -0.83 10.93
CA THR A 396 -26.30 0.26 9.95
C THR A 396 -26.45 -0.28 8.54
N GLY A 397 -27.29 0.39 7.75
CA GLY A 397 -27.31 0.23 6.30
C GLY A 397 -26.25 1.13 5.68
N PHE A 398 -25.37 0.59 4.84
CA PHE A 398 -24.43 1.37 4.03
C PHE A 398 -24.81 1.23 2.57
N THR A 399 -24.87 2.33 1.83
CA THR A 399 -25.05 2.28 0.38
C THR A 399 -23.82 2.85 -0.29
N GLY A 400 -23.10 2.00 -1.02
CA GLY A 400 -21.98 2.38 -1.87
C GLY A 400 -22.41 2.40 -3.34
N ARG A 401 -21.56 2.93 -4.21
CA ARG A 401 -21.80 2.88 -5.66
C ARG A 401 -20.63 2.20 -6.35
N ILE A 402 -20.94 1.41 -7.36
CA ILE A 402 -19.96 0.75 -8.21
C ILE A 402 -20.33 0.96 -9.67
N ARG A 403 -19.32 0.91 -10.54
CA ARG A 403 -19.51 0.97 -11.98
C ARG A 403 -18.84 -0.24 -12.62
N PRO A 404 -19.56 -1.16 -13.28
CA PRO A 404 -18.94 -2.26 -13.99
C PRO A 404 -18.14 -1.75 -15.19
N LEU A 405 -16.96 -2.33 -15.37
CA LEU A 405 -15.96 -1.89 -16.36
C LEU A 405 -15.95 -2.76 -17.62
N THR A 406 -16.64 -3.90 -17.62
CA THR A 406 -16.65 -4.85 -18.74
C THR A 406 -17.90 -5.72 -18.71
N THR A 407 -18.37 -6.16 -19.88
CA THR A 407 -19.47 -7.12 -20.04
C THR A 407 -19.11 -8.53 -19.55
N THR A 408 -17.85 -8.80 -19.23
CA THR A 408 -17.42 -10.07 -18.61
C THR A 408 -17.86 -10.18 -17.15
N VAL A 409 -18.30 -9.07 -16.54
CA VAL A 409 -18.91 -9.08 -15.21
C VAL A 409 -20.30 -9.70 -15.29
N THR A 410 -20.50 -10.83 -14.62
CA THR A 410 -21.80 -11.51 -14.49
C THR A 410 -22.36 -11.51 -13.07
N ALA A 411 -21.61 -10.98 -12.11
CA ALA A 411 -22.00 -10.88 -10.71
C ALA A 411 -21.17 -9.81 -9.98
N LEU A 412 -21.76 -9.19 -8.96
CA LEU A 412 -21.00 -8.60 -7.85
C LEU A 412 -20.34 -9.75 -7.08
N PRO A 413 -19.00 -9.84 -7.05
CA PRO A 413 -18.31 -10.94 -6.39
C PRO A 413 -18.48 -10.92 -4.87
N SER A 414 -18.14 -12.04 -4.23
CA SER A 414 -18.07 -12.12 -2.77
C SER A 414 -17.03 -11.13 -2.22
N LEU A 415 -17.46 -10.25 -1.31
CA LEU A 415 -16.62 -9.23 -0.68
C LEU A 415 -16.10 -9.74 0.66
N GLN A 416 -14.86 -9.40 0.99
CA GLN A 416 -14.17 -9.91 2.17
C GLN A 416 -13.95 -8.81 3.20
N PHE A 417 -14.35 -9.07 4.43
CA PHE A 417 -14.19 -8.16 5.56
C PHE A 417 -13.48 -8.89 6.71
N GLN A 418 -12.31 -8.41 7.11
CA GLN A 418 -11.67 -8.95 8.30
C GLN A 418 -12.36 -8.39 9.55
N ILE A 419 -12.88 -9.28 10.38
CA ILE A 419 -13.56 -9.01 11.66
C ILE A 419 -12.72 -9.59 12.80
N PHE A 420 -12.93 -9.10 14.02
CA PHE A 420 -12.28 -9.64 15.20
C PHE A 420 -13.29 -10.39 16.07
N ASP A 421 -12.97 -11.62 16.46
CA ASP A 421 -13.80 -12.39 17.37
C ASP A 421 -13.23 -12.29 18.80
N PRO A 422 -13.90 -11.55 19.70
CA PRO A 422 -13.40 -11.32 21.05
C PRO A 422 -13.47 -12.57 21.94
N THR A 423 -14.28 -13.58 21.58
CA THR A 423 -14.41 -14.82 22.36
C THR A 423 -13.20 -15.74 22.16
N ILE A 424 -12.68 -15.82 20.93
CA ILE A 424 -11.47 -16.60 20.63
C ILE A 424 -10.19 -15.75 20.67
N GLY A 425 -10.31 -14.41 20.62
CA GLY A 425 -9.17 -13.50 20.60
C GLY A 425 -8.38 -13.49 19.28
N ALA A 426 -9.06 -13.74 18.15
CA ALA A 426 -8.42 -13.86 16.84
C ALA A 426 -9.24 -13.22 15.71
N TYR A 427 -8.54 -12.84 14.64
CA TYR A 427 -9.15 -12.31 13.43
C TYR A 427 -9.78 -13.41 12.59
N GLN A 428 -10.94 -13.11 12.00
CA GLN A 428 -11.65 -13.95 11.05
C GLN A 428 -11.99 -13.16 9.79
N THR A 429 -12.14 -13.84 8.66
CA THR A 429 -12.57 -13.20 7.40
C THR A 429 -14.04 -13.53 7.16
N PHE A 430 -14.89 -12.52 7.21
CA PHE A 430 -16.29 -12.61 6.80
C PHE A 430 -16.39 -12.45 5.28
N GLN A 431 -17.21 -13.28 4.63
CA GLN A 431 -17.45 -13.23 3.19
C GLN A 431 -18.93 -13.01 2.88
N THR A 432 -19.22 -12.03 2.02
CA THR A 432 -20.60 -11.79 1.57
C THR A 432 -21.00 -12.80 0.49
N LYS A 433 -22.30 -12.95 0.25
CA LYS A 433 -22.78 -13.71 -0.92
C LYS A 433 -22.53 -12.90 -2.20
N ALA A 434 -22.16 -13.59 -3.27
CA ALA A 434 -22.12 -12.99 -4.60
C ALA A 434 -23.55 -12.65 -5.07
N GLN A 435 -23.73 -11.52 -5.75
CA GLN A 435 -25.03 -11.09 -6.27
C GLN A 435 -25.00 -11.10 -7.80
N PRO A 436 -25.96 -11.76 -8.48
CA PRO A 436 -25.97 -11.81 -9.94
C PRO A 436 -26.13 -10.41 -10.55
N LEU A 437 -25.40 -10.14 -11.63
CA LEU A 437 -25.40 -8.85 -12.33
C LEU A 437 -25.16 -9.07 -13.83
N ASN A 438 -26.15 -8.77 -14.66
CA ASN A 438 -26.02 -8.83 -16.11
C ASN A 438 -25.52 -7.49 -16.66
N VAL A 439 -24.34 -7.47 -17.28
CA VAL A 439 -23.76 -6.23 -17.82
C VAL A 439 -23.82 -6.23 -19.35
N LYS A 440 -24.69 -5.36 -19.90
CA LYS A 440 -24.89 -5.21 -21.35
C LYS A 440 -23.86 -4.27 -21.99
N PRO A 441 -23.50 -4.46 -23.27
CA PRO A 441 -22.64 -3.52 -23.98
C PRO A 441 -23.29 -2.13 -24.08
N ALA A 442 -22.54 -1.08 -23.77
CA ALA A 442 -22.96 0.30 -23.97
C ALA A 442 -22.44 0.81 -25.32
N ASN A 443 -23.31 1.30 -26.21
CA ASN A 443 -22.94 1.79 -27.56
C ASN A 443 -22.09 0.79 -28.38
N GLY A 444 -22.34 -0.52 -28.22
CA GLY A 444 -21.58 -1.59 -28.89
C GLY A 444 -20.17 -1.86 -28.32
N LYS A 445 -19.78 -1.20 -27.22
CA LYS A 445 -18.51 -1.44 -26.50
C LYS A 445 -18.71 -2.43 -25.35
N ASN A 446 -17.82 -3.42 -25.26
CA ASN A 446 -17.83 -4.46 -24.21
C ASN A 446 -17.04 -4.08 -22.95
N PHE A 447 -16.44 -2.89 -22.91
CA PHE A 447 -15.67 -2.39 -21.78
C PHE A 447 -15.84 -0.87 -21.66
N PHE A 448 -15.71 -0.36 -20.44
CA PHE A 448 -15.75 1.05 -20.11
C PHE A 448 -14.31 1.56 -20.08
N ASP A 449 -13.96 2.46 -20.98
CA ASP A 449 -12.67 3.13 -20.91
C ASP A 449 -12.73 4.17 -19.79
N ILE A 450 -12.07 3.90 -18.67
CA ILE A 450 -11.98 4.85 -17.55
C ILE A 450 -11.39 6.19 -18.02
N ARG A 451 -10.59 6.17 -19.09
CA ARG A 451 -9.98 7.35 -19.70
C ARG A 451 -10.97 8.21 -20.48
N SER A 452 -12.14 7.71 -20.88
CA SER A 452 -13.14 8.46 -21.67
C SER A 452 -13.82 9.62 -20.90
N LEU A 453 -13.42 9.86 -19.65
CA LEU A 453 -13.66 11.11 -18.93
C LEU A 453 -12.73 12.26 -19.40
N ALA A 454 -11.79 11.98 -20.31
CA ALA A 454 -11.03 12.87 -21.20
C ALA A 454 -10.93 12.20 -22.60
N PRO A 455 -10.55 12.89 -23.71
CA PRO A 455 -11.00 12.48 -25.05
C PRO A 455 -10.35 11.20 -25.60
N GLU A 456 -11.12 10.55 -26.49
CA GLU A 456 -11.06 9.17 -27.01
C GLU A 456 -9.75 8.68 -27.66
N ILE A 457 -9.55 7.36 -27.58
CA ILE A 457 -8.91 6.58 -28.65
C ILE A 457 -9.74 5.32 -28.94
N THR A 458 -10.16 5.17 -30.20
CA THR A 458 -10.88 4.01 -30.75
C THR A 458 -9.97 2.77 -30.80
N LEU A 459 -10.52 1.58 -30.53
CA LEU A 459 -9.86 0.29 -30.83
C LEU A 459 -10.80 -0.61 -31.63
N THR A 460 -10.21 -1.26 -32.63
CA THR A 460 -10.82 -2.06 -33.71
C THR A 460 -11.21 -3.46 -33.24
N ASN A 461 -12.26 -4.02 -33.87
CA ASN A 461 -12.77 -5.38 -33.65
C ASN A 461 -11.69 -6.47 -33.91
N GLN A 462 -11.46 -7.34 -32.92
CA GLN A 462 -10.80 -8.64 -33.07
C GLN A 462 -11.84 -9.76 -32.92
N ALA A 463 -11.82 -10.75 -33.81
CA ALA A 463 -12.83 -11.81 -33.91
C ALA A 463 -12.72 -12.91 -32.82
N ALA A 464 -11.60 -13.00 -32.10
CA ALA A 464 -11.36 -14.04 -31.08
C ALA A 464 -11.62 -13.57 -29.63
N GLY A 465 -12.04 -12.32 -29.43
CA GLY A 465 -12.12 -11.70 -28.10
C GLY A 465 -10.75 -11.28 -27.56
N VAL A 466 -10.70 -10.24 -26.71
CA VAL A 466 -9.48 -9.85 -25.99
C VAL A 466 -9.31 -10.81 -24.81
N TRP A 467 -8.08 -11.26 -24.52
CA TRP A 467 -7.71 -12.08 -23.34
C TRP A 467 -8.02 -13.60 -23.39
N HIS A 468 -7.97 -14.24 -24.57
CA HIS A 468 -7.91 -15.70 -24.66
C HIS A 468 -6.46 -16.20 -24.51
N ASN A 469 -6.28 -17.40 -23.96
CA ASN A 469 -4.96 -18.04 -23.97
C ASN A 469 -4.49 -18.31 -25.40
N ASP A 470 -3.23 -18.01 -25.64
CA ASP A 470 -2.58 -18.28 -26.91
C ASP A 470 -2.23 -19.78 -27.01
N GLN A 471 -2.45 -20.36 -28.19
CA GLN A 471 -2.12 -21.76 -28.47
C GLN A 471 -0.70 -21.83 -29.00
N PRO A 472 0.09 -22.85 -28.61
CA PRO A 472 1.48 -22.94 -29.02
C PRO A 472 1.62 -23.08 -30.55
N GLY A 473 2.21 -22.08 -31.19
CA GLY A 473 2.53 -22.07 -32.60
C GLY A 473 3.96 -22.56 -32.86
N ILE A 474 4.13 -23.54 -33.76
CA ILE A 474 5.44 -24.17 -34.03
C ILE A 474 6.48 -23.12 -34.47
N MET A 475 6.09 -22.18 -35.34
CA MET A 475 7.00 -21.20 -35.90
C MET A 475 7.41 -20.11 -34.89
N SER A 476 6.47 -19.62 -34.08
CA SER A 476 6.75 -18.59 -33.06
C SER A 476 7.57 -19.16 -31.91
N ASP A 477 7.30 -20.41 -31.49
CA ASP A 477 8.10 -21.14 -30.50
C ASP A 477 9.52 -21.39 -31.02
N LEU A 478 9.69 -21.86 -32.26
CA LEU A 478 11.01 -22.09 -32.86
C LEU A 478 11.82 -20.79 -32.94
N MET A 479 11.21 -19.69 -33.38
CA MET A 479 11.89 -18.38 -33.45
C MET A 479 12.31 -17.89 -32.06
N ASN A 480 11.43 -17.94 -31.06
CA ASN A 480 11.77 -17.51 -29.70
C ASN A 480 12.82 -18.40 -29.05
N GLN A 481 12.77 -19.72 -29.26
CA GLN A 481 13.76 -20.66 -28.76
C GLN A 481 15.13 -20.45 -29.41
N THR A 482 15.19 -20.27 -30.73
CA THR A 482 16.45 -20.02 -31.44
C THR A 482 17.09 -18.70 -31.02
N ILE A 483 16.30 -17.62 -30.92
CA ILE A 483 16.78 -16.32 -30.42
C ILE A 483 17.26 -16.44 -28.98
N GLY A 484 16.48 -17.10 -28.13
CA GLY A 484 16.85 -17.37 -26.74
C GLY A 484 18.17 -18.13 -26.61
N TRP A 485 18.30 -19.24 -27.33
CA TRP A 485 19.50 -20.06 -27.33
C TRP A 485 20.74 -19.29 -27.78
N LEU A 486 20.63 -18.49 -28.85
CA LEU A 486 21.72 -17.63 -29.32
C LEU A 486 22.13 -16.59 -28.27
N ALA A 487 21.16 -15.97 -27.62
CA ALA A 487 21.40 -14.90 -26.66
C ALA A 487 22.01 -15.42 -25.34
N GLU A 488 21.45 -16.50 -24.79
CA GLU A 488 21.91 -17.12 -23.54
C GLU A 488 23.32 -17.73 -23.71
N ASN A 489 23.66 -18.20 -24.91
CA ASN A 489 25.00 -18.75 -25.22
C ASN A 489 25.90 -17.76 -25.96
N MET A 490 25.63 -16.45 -25.89
CA MET A 490 26.31 -15.43 -26.70
C MET A 490 27.84 -15.50 -26.59
N LEU A 491 28.38 -15.63 -25.37
CA LEU A 491 29.83 -15.68 -25.15
C LEU A 491 30.46 -16.93 -25.76
N ILE A 492 29.87 -18.10 -25.51
CA ILE A 492 30.38 -19.39 -26.00
C ILE A 492 30.34 -19.44 -27.52
N LEU A 493 29.22 -19.02 -28.13
CA LEU A 493 29.07 -19.01 -29.59
C LEU A 493 29.99 -18.00 -30.28
N SER A 494 30.24 -16.85 -29.65
CA SER A 494 31.19 -15.85 -30.15
C SER A 494 32.63 -16.36 -30.10
N LEU A 495 33.02 -17.04 -29.00
CA LEU A 495 34.33 -17.68 -28.89
C LEU A 495 34.49 -18.82 -29.89
N ALA A 496 33.44 -19.61 -30.13
CA ALA A 496 33.44 -20.68 -31.13
C ALA A 496 33.63 -20.13 -32.55
N ALA A 497 33.06 -18.96 -32.89
CA ALA A 497 33.30 -18.30 -34.17
C ALA A 497 34.78 -17.92 -34.35
N VAL A 498 35.40 -17.35 -33.31
CA VAL A 498 36.83 -17.00 -33.31
C VAL A 498 37.70 -18.26 -33.42
N GLY A 499 37.37 -19.34 -32.70
CA GLY A 499 38.04 -20.63 -32.85
C GLY A 499 37.96 -21.17 -34.28
N THR A 500 36.77 -21.10 -34.89
CA THR A 500 36.53 -21.53 -36.28
C THR A 500 37.38 -20.75 -37.27
N TYR A 501 37.57 -19.45 -37.05
CA TYR A 501 38.49 -18.64 -37.87
C TYR A 501 39.91 -19.20 -37.86
N PHE A 502 40.48 -19.49 -36.68
CA PHE A 502 41.85 -20.01 -36.58
C PHE A 502 41.99 -21.42 -37.17
N VAL A 503 40.95 -22.25 -37.06
CA VAL A 503 40.93 -23.59 -37.67
C VAL A 503 40.90 -23.52 -39.20
N LEU A 504 40.10 -22.62 -39.78
CA LEU A 504 39.94 -22.51 -41.23
C LEU A 504 41.02 -21.66 -41.92
N LEU A 505 41.68 -20.76 -41.19
CA LEU A 505 42.68 -19.83 -41.75
C LEU A 505 43.85 -20.53 -42.48
N PRO A 506 44.45 -21.63 -41.98
CA PRO A 506 45.50 -22.36 -42.70
C PRO A 506 45.01 -22.92 -44.04
N TRP A 507 43.79 -23.50 -44.06
CA TRP A 507 43.20 -24.06 -45.28
C TRP A 507 42.87 -22.98 -46.31
N VAL A 508 42.33 -21.84 -45.87
CA VAL A 508 42.08 -20.69 -46.73
C VAL A 508 43.38 -20.12 -47.32
N LYS A 509 44.42 -19.97 -46.49
CA LYS A 509 45.75 -19.53 -46.94
C LYS A 509 46.37 -20.50 -47.94
N GLU A 510 46.25 -21.81 -47.71
CA GLU A 510 46.73 -22.87 -48.60
C GLU A 510 45.99 -22.85 -49.95
N ARG A 511 44.65 -22.79 -49.94
CA ARG A 511 43.85 -22.64 -51.17
C ARG A 511 44.21 -21.39 -51.95
N ARG A 512 44.48 -20.28 -51.27
CA ARG A 512 44.94 -19.05 -51.93
C ARG A 512 46.32 -19.22 -52.55
N ARG A 513 47.28 -19.81 -51.84
CA ARG A 513 48.63 -20.10 -52.38
C ARG A 513 48.56 -20.93 -53.65
N ARG A 514 47.76 -22.00 -53.65
CA ARG A 514 47.51 -22.83 -54.85
C ARG A 514 46.84 -22.06 -56.01
N SER A 515 46.04 -21.04 -55.72
CA SER A 515 45.43 -20.22 -56.79
C SER A 515 46.37 -19.16 -57.39
N ILE A 516 47.38 -18.70 -56.63
CA ILE A 516 48.29 -17.62 -57.07
C ILE A 516 49.56 -18.18 -57.70
N ASN A 517 50.11 -19.27 -57.16
CA ASN A 517 51.37 -19.85 -57.62
C ASN A 517 51.10 -21.19 -58.33
N PRO A 518 51.17 -21.25 -59.68
CA PRO A 518 50.92 -22.47 -60.44
C PRO A 518 51.96 -23.56 -60.13
N ALA A 519 53.24 -23.21 -59.98
CA ALA A 519 54.29 -24.18 -59.63
C ALA A 519 54.01 -24.86 -58.28
N TYR A 520 53.55 -24.09 -57.28
CA TYR A 520 53.17 -24.65 -55.97
C TYR A 520 51.92 -25.56 -56.05
N ARG A 521 50.94 -25.21 -56.90
CA ARG A 521 49.75 -26.03 -57.12
C ARG A 521 50.12 -27.37 -57.74
N ASP A 522 50.99 -27.35 -58.73
CA ASP A 522 51.39 -28.53 -59.48
C ASP A 522 52.27 -29.44 -58.60
N GLN A 523 53.16 -28.87 -57.78
CA GLN A 523 53.89 -29.57 -56.72
C GLN A 523 52.96 -30.25 -55.71
N ALA A 524 51.95 -29.53 -55.20
CA ALA A 524 51.00 -30.08 -54.23
C ALA A 524 50.11 -31.18 -54.82
N ALA A 525 49.74 -31.07 -56.10
CA ALA A 525 48.99 -32.10 -56.83
C ALA A 525 49.84 -33.35 -57.08
N ALA A 526 51.12 -33.17 -57.47
CA ALA A 526 52.07 -34.26 -57.67
C ALA A 526 52.31 -35.04 -56.37
N TYR A 527 52.44 -34.36 -55.22
CA TYR A 527 52.55 -35.01 -53.92
C TYR A 527 51.28 -35.79 -53.53
N GLU A 528 50.08 -35.24 -53.77
CA GLU A 528 48.83 -35.97 -53.49
C GLU A 528 48.67 -37.20 -54.38
N ALA A 529 49.06 -37.13 -55.65
CA ALA A 529 49.07 -38.28 -56.56
C ALA A 529 50.04 -39.36 -56.08
N PHE A 530 51.28 -38.96 -55.73
CA PHE A 530 52.28 -39.85 -55.13
C PHE A 530 51.78 -40.55 -53.86
N LYS A 531 51.12 -39.82 -52.95
CA LYS A 531 50.63 -40.36 -51.67
C LYS A 531 49.54 -41.42 -51.84
N LYS A 532 48.70 -41.34 -52.88
CA LYS A 532 47.57 -42.26 -53.09
C LYS A 532 48.00 -43.62 -53.64
N LEU A 533 49.19 -43.73 -54.23
CA LEU A 533 49.68 -44.97 -54.83
C LEU A 533 50.22 -45.95 -53.77
N PRO A 534 49.96 -47.27 -53.94
CA PRO A 534 50.43 -48.30 -53.02
C PRO A 534 51.96 -48.36 -52.96
N GLU A 535 52.52 -48.65 -51.78
CA GLU A 535 53.98 -48.77 -51.60
C GLU A 535 54.58 -49.89 -52.47
N ARG A 536 55.86 -49.74 -52.81
CA ARG A 536 56.65 -50.73 -53.57
C ARG A 536 56.20 -50.98 -55.01
N THR A 537 55.48 -50.04 -55.64
CA THR A 537 55.13 -50.10 -57.07
C THR A 537 55.99 -49.16 -57.91
N GLU A 538 56.21 -49.52 -59.19
CA GLU A 538 56.93 -48.67 -60.14
C GLU A 538 56.18 -47.36 -60.41
N GLU A 539 54.86 -47.40 -60.51
CA GLU A 539 54.00 -46.21 -60.63
C GLU A 539 54.24 -45.20 -59.50
N LYS A 540 54.52 -45.68 -58.28
CA LYS A 540 54.81 -44.81 -57.14
C LYS A 540 56.19 -44.16 -57.24
N TRP A 541 57.18 -44.86 -57.79
CA TRP A 541 58.48 -44.29 -58.09
C TRP A 541 58.37 -43.19 -59.15
N GLU A 542 57.62 -43.42 -60.24
CA GLU A 542 57.38 -42.40 -61.26
C GLU A 542 56.64 -41.17 -60.69
N ALA A 543 55.62 -41.38 -59.86
CA ALA A 543 54.91 -40.30 -59.18
C ALA A 543 55.81 -39.55 -58.18
N PHE A 544 56.77 -40.24 -57.56
CA PHE A 544 57.77 -39.64 -56.68
C PHE A 544 58.76 -38.77 -57.46
N LEU A 545 59.27 -39.23 -58.61
CA LEU A 545 60.12 -38.44 -59.51
C LEU A 545 59.37 -37.22 -60.07
N HIS A 546 58.10 -37.40 -60.41
CA HIS A 546 57.22 -36.30 -60.82
C HIS A 546 57.03 -35.27 -59.70
N PHE A 547 56.88 -35.71 -58.46
CA PHE A 547 56.86 -34.84 -57.28
C PHE A 547 58.18 -34.09 -57.05
N LEU A 548 59.33 -34.75 -57.25
CA LEU A 548 60.65 -34.09 -57.16
C LEU A 548 60.84 -33.06 -58.28
N ALA A 549 60.55 -33.42 -59.53
CA ALA A 549 60.64 -32.51 -60.68
C ALA A 549 59.79 -31.25 -60.49
N THR A 550 58.53 -31.41 -60.11
CA THR A 550 57.62 -30.28 -59.83
C THR A 550 58.07 -29.44 -58.64
N SER A 551 58.75 -30.01 -57.64
CA SER A 551 59.31 -29.29 -56.49
C SER A 551 60.46 -28.33 -56.85
N PHE A 552 61.09 -28.53 -58.01
CA PHE A 552 62.16 -27.69 -58.57
C PHE A 552 61.73 -26.96 -59.86
N SER A 553 60.42 -26.87 -60.12
CA SER A 553 59.84 -26.23 -61.32
C SER A 553 60.30 -26.85 -62.65
N MET A 554 60.55 -28.16 -62.67
CA MET A 554 60.93 -28.91 -63.87
C MET A 554 59.73 -29.70 -64.44
N PRO A 555 59.69 -29.98 -65.76
CA PRO A 555 58.66 -30.81 -66.37
C PRO A 555 58.62 -32.23 -65.80
N GLY A 556 57.41 -32.82 -65.75
CA GLY A 556 57.22 -34.21 -65.31
C GLY A 556 58.04 -35.19 -66.13
N GLY A 557 58.97 -35.90 -65.49
CA GLY A 557 59.91 -36.83 -66.15
C GLY A 557 61.32 -36.28 -66.37
N ALA A 558 61.57 -35.00 -66.11
CA ALA A 558 62.91 -34.38 -66.29
C ALA A 558 63.90 -34.67 -65.14
N TRP A 559 63.53 -35.49 -64.15
CA TRP A 559 64.38 -35.78 -62.99
C TRP A 559 65.41 -36.86 -63.31
N THR A 560 66.69 -36.51 -63.32
CA THR A 560 67.80 -37.46 -63.57
C THR A 560 68.61 -37.72 -62.29
N PRO A 561 69.46 -38.76 -62.22
CA PRO A 561 70.31 -39.01 -61.06
C PRO A 561 71.23 -37.82 -60.72
N GLY A 562 71.70 -37.08 -61.72
CA GLY A 562 72.50 -35.87 -61.53
C GLY A 562 71.72 -34.74 -60.87
N GLU A 563 70.42 -34.63 -61.13
CA GLU A 563 69.57 -33.59 -60.57
C GLU A 563 69.22 -33.81 -59.09
N ALA A 564 69.40 -35.05 -58.58
CA ALA A 564 69.24 -35.34 -57.16
C ALA A 564 70.23 -34.55 -56.28
N GLN A 565 71.36 -34.07 -56.82
CA GLN A 565 72.29 -33.20 -56.10
C GLN A 565 71.64 -31.87 -55.67
N ARG A 566 70.63 -31.37 -56.41
CA ARG A 566 69.88 -30.15 -56.03
C ARG A 566 69.12 -30.28 -54.71
N LEU A 567 68.88 -31.50 -54.24
CA LEU A 567 68.30 -31.75 -52.91
C LEU A 567 69.23 -31.27 -51.78
N ARG A 568 70.56 -31.29 -51.99
CA ARG A 568 71.55 -30.78 -51.02
C ARG A 568 71.42 -29.28 -50.81
N GLU A 569 71.21 -28.54 -51.90
CA GLU A 569 71.02 -27.07 -51.87
C GLU A 569 69.77 -26.65 -51.08
N ARG A 570 68.82 -27.58 -50.90
CA ARG A 570 67.59 -27.39 -50.12
C ARG A 570 67.70 -27.89 -48.66
N GLY A 571 68.88 -28.31 -48.20
CA GLY A 571 69.13 -28.71 -46.81
C GLY A 571 68.73 -30.15 -46.45
N ILE A 572 68.55 -31.02 -47.45
CA ILE A 572 68.20 -32.44 -47.25
C ILE A 572 69.45 -33.24 -46.86
N SER A 573 69.28 -34.24 -45.98
CA SER A 573 70.38 -35.05 -45.47
C SER A 573 71.11 -35.81 -46.58
N GLU A 574 72.44 -35.89 -46.52
CA GLU A 574 73.25 -36.63 -47.49
C GLU A 574 72.81 -38.09 -47.64
N THR A 575 72.34 -38.70 -46.56
CA THR A 575 71.79 -40.06 -46.56
C THR A 575 70.53 -40.20 -47.42
N ASP A 576 69.62 -39.21 -47.39
CA ASP A 576 68.40 -39.25 -48.19
C ASP A 576 68.69 -38.92 -49.66
N VAL A 577 69.64 -38.00 -49.93
CA VAL A 577 70.07 -37.67 -51.29
C VAL A 577 70.71 -38.89 -51.97
N GLN A 578 71.61 -39.58 -51.27
CA GLN A 578 72.25 -40.78 -51.79
C GLN A 578 71.24 -41.90 -52.02
N ALA A 579 70.26 -42.08 -51.12
CA ALA A 579 69.19 -43.07 -51.30
C ALA A 579 68.35 -42.81 -52.57
N VAL A 580 68.09 -41.55 -52.93
CA VAL A 580 67.39 -41.21 -54.18
C VAL A 580 68.26 -41.51 -55.42
N ILE A 581 69.57 -41.23 -55.35
CA ILE A 581 70.53 -41.51 -56.45
C ILE A 581 70.69 -43.02 -56.68
N ASP A 582 70.91 -43.78 -55.61
CA ASP A 582 71.09 -45.23 -55.64
C ASP A 582 69.84 -45.92 -56.21
N MET A 583 68.65 -45.42 -55.86
CA MET A 583 67.40 -45.98 -56.35
C MET A 583 67.17 -45.68 -57.84
N HIS A 584 67.48 -44.46 -58.27
CA HIS A 584 67.32 -44.06 -59.67
C HIS A 584 68.26 -44.87 -60.57
N THR A 585 69.52 -45.03 -60.14
CA THR A 585 70.50 -45.87 -60.85
C THR A 585 70.14 -47.35 -60.87
N ALA A 586 69.58 -47.89 -59.79
CA ALA A 586 69.11 -49.28 -59.73
C ALA A 586 67.92 -49.56 -60.69
N ILE A 587 66.96 -48.63 -60.78
CA ILE A 587 65.81 -48.76 -61.70
C ILE A 587 66.23 -48.57 -63.15
N ASP A 588 67.08 -47.58 -63.44
CA ASP A 588 67.61 -47.39 -64.79
C ASP A 588 68.40 -48.63 -65.25
N ALA A 589 69.27 -49.18 -64.39
CA ALA A 589 69.99 -50.42 -64.69
C ALA A 589 69.05 -51.61 -64.98
N THR A 590 67.89 -51.68 -64.31
CA THR A 590 66.87 -52.70 -64.53
C THR A 590 66.09 -52.48 -65.84
N ASN A 591 65.79 -51.22 -66.17
CA ASN A 591 65.07 -50.84 -67.40
C ASN A 591 65.89 -51.08 -68.68
N PHE A 592 67.22 -50.95 -68.61
CA PHE A 592 68.13 -51.16 -69.74
C PHE A 592 68.75 -52.57 -69.80
N ALA A 593 68.42 -53.47 -68.86
CA ALA A 593 68.90 -54.85 -68.87
C ALA A 593 68.10 -55.75 -69.83
N PHE A 594 68.79 -56.66 -70.54
CA PHE A 594 68.17 -57.66 -71.44
C PHE A 594 67.27 -58.66 -70.70
N HIS A 595 67.46 -58.83 -69.38
CA HIS A 595 66.58 -59.57 -68.48
C HIS A 595 66.17 -58.65 -67.34
N LYS A 596 64.86 -58.47 -67.13
CA LYS A 596 64.29 -57.60 -66.08
C LYS A 596 64.11 -58.38 -64.78
N PRO A 597 65.02 -58.30 -63.78
CA PRO A 597 64.70 -58.72 -62.43
C PRO A 597 63.59 -57.83 -61.84
N ALA A 598 62.83 -58.34 -60.87
CA ALA A 598 61.78 -57.57 -60.21
C ALA A 598 62.39 -56.37 -59.46
N SER A 599 62.09 -55.16 -59.93
CA SER A 599 62.50 -53.88 -59.35
C SER A 599 61.90 -53.74 -57.95
N GLN A 600 62.73 -53.86 -56.90
CA GLN A 600 62.23 -53.75 -55.52
C GLN A 600 62.21 -52.28 -55.10
N VAL A 601 61.11 -51.59 -55.41
CA VAL A 601 60.89 -50.19 -54.99
C VAL A 601 60.78 -50.13 -53.45
N PRO A 602 61.57 -49.29 -52.75
CA PRO A 602 61.51 -49.15 -51.30
C PRO A 602 60.24 -48.41 -50.85
N GLU A 603 60.02 -48.34 -49.53
CA GLU A 603 58.89 -47.57 -48.99
C GLU A 603 59.15 -46.07 -49.09
N LEU A 604 58.49 -45.42 -50.05
CA LEU A 604 58.76 -44.04 -50.41
C LEU A 604 57.94 -43.05 -49.57
N ASN A 605 56.85 -43.46 -48.90
CA ASN A 605 56.00 -42.51 -48.17
C ASN A 605 56.75 -41.79 -47.05
N ARG A 606 57.67 -42.46 -46.35
CA ARG A 606 58.43 -41.84 -45.26
C ARG A 606 59.37 -40.76 -45.80
N LEU A 607 60.11 -41.09 -46.86
CA LEU A 607 61.03 -40.16 -47.51
C LEU A 607 60.28 -39.02 -48.21
N GLY A 608 59.24 -39.33 -48.98
CA GLY A 608 58.37 -38.35 -49.62
C GLY A 608 57.66 -37.42 -48.64
N ARG A 609 57.22 -37.90 -47.47
CA ARG A 609 56.65 -37.06 -46.41
C ARG A 609 57.70 -36.13 -45.79
N ARG A 610 58.90 -36.63 -45.47
CA ARG A 610 60.00 -35.78 -44.96
C ARG A 610 60.38 -34.70 -45.96
N LEU A 611 60.49 -35.04 -47.24
CA LEU A 611 60.79 -34.08 -48.31
C LEU A 611 59.67 -33.05 -48.50
N PHE A 612 58.42 -33.49 -48.49
CA PHE A 612 57.27 -32.58 -48.55
C PHE A 612 57.15 -31.66 -47.34
N ASP A 613 57.45 -32.16 -46.13
CA ASP A 613 57.49 -31.38 -44.89
C ASP A 613 58.68 -30.40 -44.89
N HIS A 614 59.83 -30.75 -45.48
CA HIS A 614 60.96 -29.82 -45.68
C HIS A 614 60.62 -28.70 -46.67
N PHE A 615 59.78 -29.00 -47.66
CA PHE A 615 59.24 -28.02 -48.60
C PHE A 615 58.06 -27.21 -48.05
N ARG A 616 57.54 -27.52 -46.85
CA ARG A 616 56.39 -26.86 -46.25
C ARG A 616 56.69 -26.41 -44.81
N ARG A 617 56.68 -25.10 -44.55
CA ARG A 617 56.51 -24.59 -43.17
C ARG A 617 55.13 -25.01 -42.65
N THR A 618 55.05 -26.02 -41.78
CA THR A 618 53.79 -26.62 -41.29
C THR A 618 53.17 -25.83 -40.13
N LEU A 619 51.84 -25.89 -40.03
CA LEU A 619 51.04 -25.58 -38.84
C LEU A 619 49.99 -26.69 -38.70
N PRO A 620 49.83 -27.32 -37.51
CA PRO A 620 48.85 -28.38 -37.30
C PRO A 620 47.45 -27.83 -37.02
N ALA A 621 46.43 -28.65 -37.30
CA ALA A 621 45.02 -28.38 -37.03
C ALA A 621 44.57 -29.14 -35.78
N ILE A 622 43.87 -28.46 -34.86
CA ILE A 622 43.10 -29.08 -33.78
C ILE A 622 41.64 -28.68 -34.01
N ALA A 623 40.77 -29.68 -34.11
CA ALA A 623 39.32 -29.51 -34.09
C ALA A 623 38.82 -29.93 -32.70
N ALA A 624 37.97 -29.12 -32.08
CA ALA A 624 37.21 -29.49 -30.90
C ALA A 624 35.72 -29.26 -31.18
N PHE A 625 34.97 -30.34 -30.97
CA PHE A 625 33.52 -30.44 -31.12
C PHE A 625 32.86 -30.07 -29.78
N LEU A 626 31.73 -29.37 -29.79
CA LEU A 626 30.88 -29.19 -28.62
C LEU A 626 29.47 -29.70 -28.95
N LEU A 627 29.12 -30.82 -28.32
CA LEU A 627 27.74 -31.31 -28.19
C LEU A 627 27.16 -30.73 -26.90
N LEU A 628 25.97 -30.13 -26.99
CA LEU A 628 25.16 -29.80 -25.83
C LEU A 628 23.82 -30.53 -25.94
N GLY A 629 23.58 -31.37 -24.94
CA GLY A 629 22.34 -32.13 -24.78
C GLY A 629 21.22 -31.26 -24.22
N SER A 630 20.01 -31.55 -24.64
CA SER A 630 18.78 -30.99 -24.11
C SER A 630 18.25 -31.90 -22.98
N MET A 631 18.04 -31.33 -21.80
CA MET A 631 17.30 -31.99 -20.72
C MET A 631 15.80 -31.73 -20.88
N THR A 632 14.99 -32.77 -20.68
CA THR A 632 13.53 -32.72 -20.68
C THR A 632 13.00 -32.63 -19.25
N TYR A 633 12.16 -31.62 -18.97
CA TYR A 633 11.42 -31.44 -17.71
C TYR A 633 9.89 -31.56 -17.93
N ALA A 634 9.16 -31.91 -16.86
CA ALA A 634 7.73 -32.19 -16.85
C ALA A 634 6.82 -31.00 -17.23
N ASP A 635 5.61 -31.27 -17.73
CA ASP A 635 4.80 -30.30 -18.49
C ASP A 635 3.83 -29.42 -17.66
N GLU A 636 4.35 -28.38 -17.02
CA GLU A 636 3.56 -27.38 -16.25
C GLU A 636 2.57 -26.57 -17.10
N TRP A 637 2.83 -26.42 -18.39
CA TRP A 637 2.00 -25.64 -19.32
C TRP A 637 0.62 -26.27 -19.53
N THR A 638 0.57 -27.58 -19.72
CA THR A 638 -0.66 -28.31 -20.01
C THR A 638 -1.63 -28.23 -18.83
N GLU A 639 -1.10 -28.31 -17.61
CA GLU A 639 -1.89 -28.20 -16.39
C GLU A 639 -2.44 -26.78 -16.19
N ALA A 640 -1.62 -25.75 -16.46
CA ALA A 640 -2.06 -24.35 -16.42
C ALA A 640 -3.25 -24.12 -17.37
N ASN A 641 -3.17 -24.63 -18.60
CA ASN A 641 -4.22 -24.45 -19.60
C ASN A 641 -5.51 -25.20 -19.22
N ARG A 642 -5.39 -26.37 -18.58
CA ARG A 642 -6.54 -27.12 -18.04
C ARG A 642 -7.25 -26.33 -16.94
N LEU A 643 -6.51 -25.75 -16.00
CA LEU A 643 -7.07 -24.91 -14.93
C LEU A 643 -7.76 -23.66 -15.47
N PHE A 644 -7.16 -23.01 -16.47
CA PHE A 644 -7.77 -21.87 -17.15
C PHE A 644 -9.12 -22.24 -17.81
N GLY A 645 -9.17 -23.37 -18.51
CA GLY A 645 -10.40 -23.88 -19.10
C GLY A 645 -11.47 -24.23 -18.07
N GLN A 646 -11.08 -24.78 -16.92
CA GLN A 646 -12.01 -25.03 -15.80
C GLN A 646 -12.56 -23.73 -15.21
N ALA A 647 -11.72 -22.70 -15.08
CA ALA A 647 -12.15 -21.39 -14.59
C ALA A 647 -13.17 -20.74 -15.54
N LEU A 648 -12.97 -20.85 -16.86
CA LEU A 648 -13.94 -20.36 -17.86
C LEU A 648 -15.29 -21.08 -17.82
N ALA A 649 -15.31 -22.35 -17.40
CA ALA A 649 -16.53 -23.15 -17.28
C ALA A 649 -17.24 -23.02 -15.91
N ALA A 650 -16.57 -22.40 -14.92
CA ALA A 650 -17.10 -22.20 -13.58
C ALA A 650 -17.95 -20.93 -13.48
N THR A 651 -18.72 -20.78 -12.40
CA THR A 651 -19.58 -19.62 -12.16
C THR A 651 -18.72 -18.35 -12.01
N PRO A 652 -18.86 -17.33 -12.88
CA PRO A 652 -18.01 -16.14 -12.77
C PRO A 652 -18.36 -15.31 -11.53
N GLY A 653 -17.36 -14.66 -10.93
CA GLY A 653 -17.50 -13.85 -9.71
C GLY A 653 -17.48 -14.64 -8.39
N GLU A 654 -17.41 -15.98 -8.43
CA GLU A 654 -17.12 -16.78 -7.25
C GLU A 654 -15.61 -16.82 -6.93
N HIS A 655 -15.29 -16.88 -5.63
CA HIS A 655 -13.91 -17.00 -5.16
C HIS A 655 -13.22 -18.28 -5.66
N THR A 656 -13.97 -19.36 -5.86
CA THR A 656 -13.50 -20.63 -6.44
C THR A 656 -12.99 -20.42 -7.88
N THR A 657 -13.75 -19.69 -8.70
CA THR A 657 -13.40 -19.34 -10.08
C THR A 657 -12.17 -18.43 -10.15
N GLU A 658 -12.11 -17.41 -9.30
CA GLU A 658 -10.93 -16.52 -9.19
C GLU A 658 -9.69 -17.27 -8.69
N SER A 659 -9.88 -18.24 -7.78
CA SER A 659 -8.80 -19.12 -7.33
C SER A 659 -8.27 -20.00 -8.47
N LEU A 660 -9.13 -20.53 -9.34
CA LEU A 660 -8.70 -21.32 -10.50
C LEU A 660 -7.91 -20.47 -11.50
N PHE A 661 -8.33 -19.24 -11.79
CA PHE A 661 -7.55 -18.30 -12.60
C PHE A 661 -6.21 -17.96 -11.95
N THR A 662 -6.19 -17.74 -10.63
CA THR A 662 -4.96 -17.50 -9.85
C THR A 662 -4.00 -18.67 -9.94
N GLN A 663 -4.48 -19.90 -9.75
CA GLN A 663 -3.67 -21.12 -9.86
C GLN A 663 -3.13 -21.32 -11.27
N SER A 664 -3.98 -21.11 -12.29
CA SER A 664 -3.57 -21.11 -13.69
C SER A 664 -2.46 -20.09 -13.95
N ALA A 665 -2.61 -18.87 -13.46
CA ALA A 665 -1.64 -17.80 -13.66
C ALA A 665 -0.28 -18.17 -13.06
N LEU A 666 -0.26 -18.64 -11.80
CA LEU A 666 0.97 -19.07 -11.13
C LEU A 666 1.67 -20.22 -11.88
N LYS A 667 0.91 -21.17 -12.44
CA LYS A 667 1.48 -22.26 -13.24
C LYS A 667 2.06 -21.78 -14.57
N PHE A 668 1.42 -20.82 -15.24
CA PHE A 668 2.00 -20.19 -16.43
C PHE A 668 3.26 -19.40 -16.11
N GLU A 669 3.33 -18.72 -14.97
CA GLU A 669 4.55 -18.03 -14.54
C GLU A 669 5.68 -19.00 -14.24
N ALA A 670 5.39 -20.11 -13.56
CA ALA A 670 6.37 -21.17 -13.32
C ALA A 670 6.93 -21.71 -14.65
N ALA A 671 6.04 -22.03 -15.61
CA ALA A 671 6.45 -22.46 -16.94
C ALA A 671 7.34 -21.40 -17.64
N ALA A 672 7.03 -20.12 -17.47
CA ALA A 672 7.81 -19.03 -18.04
C ALA A 672 9.22 -18.91 -17.44
N VAL A 673 9.32 -19.06 -16.11
CA VAL A 673 10.59 -19.05 -15.35
C VAL A 673 11.45 -20.27 -15.69
N HIS A 674 10.83 -21.43 -15.93
CA HIS A 674 11.52 -22.64 -16.36
C HIS A 674 11.85 -22.67 -17.87
N HIS A 675 11.88 -21.51 -18.53
CA HIS A 675 12.22 -21.33 -19.94
C HIS A 675 11.31 -22.11 -20.93
N LYS A 676 10.12 -22.54 -20.50
CA LYS A 676 9.18 -23.25 -21.34
C LYS A 676 8.20 -22.28 -21.97
N ARG A 677 8.36 -22.05 -23.28
CA ARG A 677 7.51 -21.13 -24.06
C ARG A 677 7.36 -19.77 -23.38
N SER A 678 8.44 -19.22 -22.80
CA SER A 678 8.38 -18.08 -21.88
C SER A 678 7.57 -16.90 -22.39
N GLY A 679 7.63 -16.58 -23.68
CA GLY A 679 6.82 -15.51 -24.26
C GLY A 679 5.31 -15.78 -24.24
N ALA A 680 4.89 -16.99 -24.60
CA ALA A 680 3.48 -17.38 -24.55
C ALA A 680 3.02 -17.63 -23.09
N ALA A 681 3.93 -18.09 -22.24
CA ALA A 681 3.65 -18.39 -20.84
C ALA A 681 3.40 -17.12 -20.05
N TRP A 682 4.25 -16.10 -20.20
CA TRP A 682 4.00 -14.78 -19.62
C TRP A 682 2.73 -14.11 -20.16
N PHE A 683 2.41 -14.29 -21.45
CA PHE A 683 1.19 -13.76 -22.04
C PHE A 683 -0.06 -14.42 -21.42
N ASN A 684 -0.09 -15.76 -21.35
CA ASN A 684 -1.20 -16.51 -20.77
C ASN A 684 -1.31 -16.32 -19.25
N ALA A 685 -0.19 -16.14 -18.54
CA ALA A 685 -0.19 -15.69 -17.15
C ALA A 685 -0.86 -14.31 -17.01
N GLY A 686 -0.57 -13.39 -17.93
CA GLY A 686 -1.23 -12.08 -17.99
C GLY A 686 -2.74 -12.19 -18.18
N ASN A 687 -3.20 -13.03 -19.10
CA ASN A 687 -4.63 -13.28 -19.32
C ASN A 687 -5.29 -13.90 -18.09
N ALA A 688 -4.62 -14.86 -17.43
CA ALA A 688 -5.12 -15.49 -16.22
C ALA A 688 -5.20 -14.51 -15.04
N TRP A 689 -4.19 -13.68 -14.81
CA TRP A 689 -4.27 -12.63 -13.78
C TRP A 689 -5.31 -11.56 -14.09
N PHE A 690 -5.47 -11.21 -15.37
CA PHE A 690 -6.51 -10.29 -15.81
C PHE A 690 -7.90 -10.84 -15.48
N ASN A 691 -8.15 -12.11 -15.82
CA ASN A 691 -9.38 -12.80 -15.48
C ASN A 691 -9.54 -13.03 -13.98
N ALA A 692 -8.46 -13.08 -13.19
CA ALA A 692 -8.50 -13.11 -11.73
C ALA A 692 -8.78 -11.74 -11.07
N GLY A 693 -8.83 -10.64 -11.84
CA GLY A 693 -9.03 -9.28 -11.31
C GLY A 693 -7.76 -8.58 -10.80
N GLU A 694 -6.58 -9.20 -10.96
CA GLU A 694 -5.29 -8.66 -10.49
C GLU A 694 -4.59 -7.92 -11.64
N ILE A 695 -5.02 -6.68 -11.91
CA ILE A 695 -4.60 -5.89 -13.08
C ILE A 695 -3.11 -5.55 -13.06
N GLY A 696 -2.53 -5.18 -11.92
CA GLY A 696 -1.09 -4.90 -11.85
C GLY A 696 -0.25 -6.12 -12.13
N ARG A 697 -0.68 -7.31 -11.69
CA ARG A 697 -0.02 -8.58 -12.04
C ARG A 697 -0.16 -8.89 -13.52
N ALA A 698 -1.32 -8.63 -14.11
CA ALA A 698 -1.54 -8.78 -15.54
C ALA A 698 -0.64 -7.84 -16.35
N ILE A 699 -0.59 -6.55 -16.01
CA ILE A 699 0.31 -5.55 -16.63
C ILE A 699 1.76 -6.01 -16.53
N SER A 700 2.19 -6.45 -15.35
CA SER A 700 3.54 -6.97 -15.16
C SER A 700 3.84 -8.18 -16.04
N CYS A 701 2.92 -9.14 -16.15
CA CYS A 701 3.08 -10.32 -17.02
C CYS A 701 3.09 -9.96 -18.51
N TYR A 702 2.22 -9.06 -18.98
CA TYR A 702 2.27 -8.60 -20.36
C TYR A 702 3.55 -7.81 -20.67
N ARG A 703 4.06 -7.03 -19.71
CA ARG A 703 5.36 -6.36 -19.82
C ARG A 703 6.49 -7.37 -19.96
N GLN A 704 6.47 -8.45 -19.18
CA GLN A 704 7.40 -9.56 -19.33
C GLN A 704 7.24 -10.26 -20.69
N ALA A 705 6.00 -10.60 -21.09
CA ALA A 705 5.72 -11.22 -22.37
C ALA A 705 6.27 -10.40 -23.55
N ARG A 706 6.16 -9.07 -23.50
CA ARG A 706 6.67 -8.16 -24.52
C ARG A 706 8.20 -8.17 -24.66
N ILE A 707 8.94 -8.59 -23.64
CA ILE A 707 10.40 -8.78 -23.73
C ILE A 707 10.74 -9.98 -24.65
N PHE A 708 9.93 -11.04 -24.57
CA PHE A 708 10.08 -12.23 -25.42
C PHE A 708 9.44 -12.05 -26.79
N ARG A 709 8.30 -11.36 -26.84
CA ARG A 709 7.46 -11.15 -28.03
C ARG A 709 7.30 -9.64 -28.33
N PRO A 710 8.38 -8.92 -28.68
CA PRO A 710 8.37 -7.46 -28.82
C PRO A 710 7.57 -6.94 -30.02
N PHE A 711 7.34 -7.80 -31.03
CA PHE A 711 6.61 -7.45 -32.27
C PHE A 711 5.21 -8.05 -32.33
N ASP A 712 4.70 -8.50 -31.17
CA ASP A 712 3.42 -9.19 -31.09
C ASP A 712 2.28 -8.21 -30.79
N GLU A 713 1.32 -8.14 -31.72
CA GLU A 713 0.18 -7.24 -31.63
C GLU A 713 -0.76 -7.62 -30.48
N ASP A 714 -0.94 -8.90 -30.18
CA ASP A 714 -1.86 -9.37 -29.13
C ASP A 714 -1.33 -9.02 -27.74
N VAL A 715 -0.02 -9.16 -27.52
CA VAL A 715 0.66 -8.69 -26.31
C VAL A 715 0.51 -7.18 -26.16
N THR A 716 0.67 -6.43 -27.25
CA THR A 716 0.58 -4.97 -27.26
C THR A 716 -0.84 -4.49 -26.96
N ASN A 717 -1.85 -5.09 -27.59
CA ASN A 717 -3.26 -4.76 -27.40
C ASN A 717 -3.73 -5.11 -25.99
N SER A 718 -3.39 -6.31 -25.49
CA SER A 718 -3.77 -6.76 -24.14
C SER A 718 -3.14 -5.87 -23.05
N LEU A 719 -1.89 -5.47 -23.22
CA LEU A 719 -1.23 -4.53 -22.32
C LEU A 719 -1.85 -3.13 -22.38
N LYS A 720 -2.20 -2.63 -23.57
CA LYS A 720 -2.88 -1.33 -23.73
C LYS A 720 -4.26 -1.33 -23.07
N ALA A 721 -4.97 -2.45 -23.14
CA ALA A 721 -6.26 -2.65 -22.50
C ALA A 721 -6.15 -2.80 -20.97
N ALA A 722 -5.18 -3.57 -20.47
CA ALA A 722 -4.93 -3.68 -19.03
C ALA A 722 -4.53 -2.34 -18.40
N ARG A 723 -3.66 -1.56 -19.07
CA ARG A 723 -3.33 -0.17 -18.68
C ARG A 723 -4.51 0.80 -18.78
N ALA A 724 -5.57 0.46 -19.50
CA ALA A 724 -6.80 1.27 -19.53
C ALA A 724 -7.57 1.19 -18.21
N LEU A 725 -7.41 0.10 -17.48
CA LEU A 725 -8.16 -0.23 -16.28
C LEU A 725 -7.43 0.17 -14.99
N SER A 726 -6.17 0.60 -15.07
CA SER A 726 -5.42 1.14 -13.92
C SER A 726 -5.89 2.56 -13.59
N ILE A 727 -6.04 2.84 -12.29
CA ILE A 727 -6.57 4.12 -11.78
C ILE A 727 -5.57 5.26 -11.97
N ASP A 728 -4.29 5.01 -11.65
CA ASP A 728 -3.24 6.01 -11.72
C ASP A 728 -2.77 6.20 -13.16
N VAL A 729 -3.18 7.31 -13.77
CA VAL A 729 -2.69 7.73 -15.08
C VAL A 729 -1.58 8.75 -14.88
N VAL A 730 -0.33 8.33 -15.05
CA VAL A 730 0.78 9.27 -15.21
C VAL A 730 1.23 9.23 -16.66
N GLU A 731 1.03 10.33 -17.38
CA GLU A 731 1.49 10.46 -18.75
C GLU A 731 3.02 10.32 -18.80
N ASP A 732 3.51 9.24 -19.42
CA ASP A 732 4.92 9.09 -19.70
C ASP A 732 5.32 10.03 -20.85
N LYS A 733 5.88 11.19 -20.50
CA LYS A 733 6.30 12.24 -21.45
C LYS A 733 7.53 11.85 -22.29
N ARG A 734 8.07 10.63 -22.17
CA ARG A 734 9.25 10.18 -22.93
C ARG A 734 8.88 9.75 -24.35
N LYS A 735 9.14 10.64 -25.32
CA LYS A 735 8.88 10.41 -26.77
C LYS A 735 9.83 9.43 -27.46
N LEU A 736 11.02 9.15 -26.90
CA LEU A 736 12.02 8.24 -27.47
C LEU A 736 12.20 7.01 -26.58
N ARG A 737 11.60 5.92 -27.03
CA ARG A 737 11.50 4.64 -26.32
C ARG A 737 12.74 3.77 -26.54
N LEU A 738 13.95 4.28 -26.23
CA LEU A 738 15.17 3.45 -26.24
C LEU A 738 15.18 2.39 -25.13
N GLU A 739 14.31 2.51 -24.13
CA GLU A 739 14.11 1.54 -23.04
C GLU A 739 13.43 0.23 -23.51
N PHE A 740 12.99 0.17 -24.78
CA PHE A 740 12.23 -0.94 -25.35
C PHE A 740 13.07 -1.86 -26.24
N ILE A 741 14.38 -1.69 -26.28
CA ILE A 741 15.23 -2.51 -27.16
C ILE A 741 15.42 -3.89 -26.49
N PRO A 742 14.92 -4.97 -27.11
CA PRO A 742 14.91 -6.28 -26.48
C PRO A 742 16.34 -6.86 -26.44
N VAL A 743 16.94 -6.90 -25.24
CA VAL A 743 18.35 -7.28 -25.02
C VAL A 743 18.65 -8.66 -25.61
N ARG A 744 17.70 -9.61 -25.50
CA ARG A 744 17.82 -10.95 -26.11
C ARG A 744 18.07 -10.88 -27.60
N TRP A 745 17.27 -10.11 -28.33
CA TRP A 745 17.37 -10.02 -29.80
C TRP A 745 18.65 -9.30 -30.24
N LEU A 746 19.05 -8.25 -29.53
CA LEU A 746 20.33 -7.58 -29.80
C LEU A 746 21.51 -8.54 -29.58
N SER A 747 21.46 -9.35 -28.53
CA SER A 747 22.50 -10.34 -28.21
C SER A 747 22.58 -11.43 -29.28
N SER A 748 21.45 -11.95 -29.75
CA SER A 748 21.42 -12.89 -30.89
C SER A 748 21.97 -12.26 -32.17
N GLY A 749 21.58 -11.01 -32.45
CA GLY A 749 22.10 -10.24 -33.60
C GLY A 749 23.62 -10.02 -33.52
N LEU A 750 24.17 -9.82 -32.32
CA LEU A 750 25.60 -9.72 -32.08
C LEU A 750 26.31 -11.04 -32.41
N VAL A 751 25.81 -12.19 -31.94
CA VAL A 751 26.37 -13.52 -32.29
C VAL A 751 26.39 -13.71 -33.80
N ILE A 752 25.27 -13.46 -34.47
CA ILE A 752 25.14 -13.61 -35.94
C ILE A 752 26.16 -12.69 -36.65
N SER A 753 26.30 -11.46 -36.19
CA SER A 753 27.25 -10.48 -36.75
C SER A 753 28.71 -10.92 -36.55
N VAL A 754 29.06 -11.56 -35.44
CA VAL A 754 30.40 -12.12 -35.20
C VAL A 754 30.71 -13.22 -36.22
N TRP A 755 29.76 -14.13 -36.45
CA TRP A 755 29.91 -15.18 -37.46
C TRP A 755 30.06 -14.59 -38.88
N PHE A 756 29.25 -13.60 -39.25
CA PHE A 756 29.41 -12.91 -40.53
C PHE A 756 30.77 -12.24 -40.65
N PHE A 757 31.26 -11.58 -39.59
CA PHE A 757 32.57 -10.95 -39.57
C PHE A 757 33.69 -11.96 -39.85
N ILE A 758 33.63 -13.13 -39.21
CA ILE A 758 34.58 -14.22 -39.48
C ILE A 758 34.50 -14.70 -40.93
N VAL A 759 33.30 -14.89 -41.48
CA VAL A 759 33.13 -15.30 -42.89
C VAL A 759 33.73 -14.26 -43.84
N PHE A 760 33.42 -12.97 -43.65
CA PHE A 760 33.98 -11.89 -44.48
C PHE A 760 35.50 -11.78 -44.34
N LEU A 761 36.05 -12.00 -43.14
CA LEU A 761 37.51 -12.06 -42.94
C LEU A 761 38.15 -13.23 -43.70
N LEU A 762 37.55 -14.42 -43.68
CA LEU A 762 38.05 -15.58 -44.42
C LEU A 762 37.97 -15.36 -45.94
N ILE A 763 36.86 -14.78 -46.43
CA ILE A 763 36.71 -14.37 -47.84
C ILE A 763 37.79 -13.34 -48.21
N HIS A 764 38.04 -12.34 -47.35
CA HIS A 764 39.09 -11.35 -47.57
C HIS A 764 40.48 -12.00 -47.60
N HIS A 765 40.78 -12.95 -46.70
CA HIS A 765 42.04 -13.69 -46.75
C HIS A 765 42.19 -14.55 -48.02
N ARG A 766 41.09 -15.07 -48.57
CA ARG A 766 41.04 -15.90 -49.78
C ARG A 766 41.25 -15.11 -51.07
N PHE A 767 40.62 -13.94 -51.20
CA PHE A 767 40.55 -13.17 -52.45
C PHE A 767 41.28 -11.83 -52.41
N ARG A 768 41.43 -11.20 -51.22
CA ARG A 768 42.01 -9.85 -51.01
C ARG A 768 41.45 -8.77 -51.95
N THR A 769 40.14 -8.79 -52.19
CA THR A 769 39.45 -7.79 -53.02
C THR A 769 38.97 -6.60 -52.19
N LYS A 770 38.80 -5.41 -52.81
CA LYS A 770 38.23 -4.23 -52.15
C LYS A 770 36.82 -4.48 -51.61
N ILE A 771 35.99 -5.25 -52.34
CA ILE A 771 34.62 -5.63 -51.93
C ILE A 771 34.62 -6.44 -50.63
N SER A 772 35.55 -7.39 -50.49
CA SER A 772 35.67 -8.17 -49.25
C SER A 772 36.10 -7.30 -48.06
N LEU A 773 36.96 -6.29 -48.30
CA LEU A 773 37.39 -5.36 -47.26
C LEU A 773 36.25 -4.44 -46.81
N THR A 774 35.45 -3.92 -47.73
CA THR A 774 34.27 -3.10 -47.39
C THR A 774 33.24 -3.89 -46.59
N GLY A 775 33.06 -5.18 -46.91
CA GLY A 775 32.21 -6.09 -46.13
C GLY A 775 32.73 -6.26 -44.69
N VAL A 776 34.04 -6.50 -44.51
CA VAL A 776 34.67 -6.59 -43.18
C VAL A 776 34.46 -5.31 -42.38
N THR A 777 34.72 -4.14 -42.97
CA THR A 777 34.56 -2.86 -42.26
C THR A 777 33.11 -2.56 -41.91
N PHE A 778 32.16 -2.89 -42.79
CA PHE A 778 30.73 -2.70 -42.54
C PHE A 778 30.25 -3.55 -41.36
N VAL A 779 30.59 -4.85 -41.36
CA VAL A 779 30.20 -5.75 -40.26
C VAL A 779 30.90 -5.37 -38.95
N LEU A 780 32.14 -4.85 -38.99
CA LEU A 780 32.82 -4.34 -37.81
C LEU A 780 32.08 -3.15 -37.18
N VAL A 781 31.63 -2.19 -38.00
CA VAL A 781 30.83 -1.06 -37.51
C VAL A 781 29.52 -1.55 -36.92
N LEU A 782 28.83 -2.47 -37.58
CA LEU A 782 27.60 -3.09 -37.07
C LEU A 782 27.83 -3.79 -35.72
N LEU A 783 28.94 -4.50 -35.56
CA LEU A 783 29.31 -5.15 -34.30
C LEU A 783 29.51 -4.15 -33.16
N VAL A 784 30.22 -3.04 -33.42
CA VAL A 784 30.43 -1.99 -32.41
C VAL A 784 29.10 -1.37 -32.00
N LEU A 785 28.23 -1.08 -32.96
CA LEU A 785 26.90 -0.53 -32.68
C LEU A 785 26.04 -1.51 -31.87
N LEU A 786 25.94 -2.78 -32.30
CA LEU A 786 25.17 -3.80 -31.57
C LEU A 786 25.74 -4.04 -30.16
N SER A 787 27.06 -4.02 -29.99
CA SER A 787 27.70 -4.13 -28.67
C SER A 787 27.39 -2.93 -27.78
N PHE A 788 27.34 -1.71 -28.33
CA PHE A 788 26.95 -0.53 -27.57
C PHE A 788 25.47 -0.60 -27.16
N PHE A 789 24.56 -0.93 -28.09
CA PHE A 789 23.13 -1.02 -27.80
C PHE A 789 22.77 -2.15 -26.83
N THR A 790 23.44 -3.31 -26.92
CA THR A 790 23.27 -4.42 -25.95
C THR A 790 23.66 -3.98 -24.55
N ALA A 791 24.85 -3.39 -24.38
CA ALA A 791 25.33 -2.90 -23.09
C ALA A 791 24.44 -1.77 -22.53
N PHE A 792 24.02 -0.84 -23.38
CA PHE A 792 23.13 0.24 -23.00
C PHE A 792 21.77 -0.28 -22.51
N ALA A 793 21.13 -1.18 -23.27
CA ALA A 793 19.85 -1.77 -22.91
C ALA A 793 19.96 -2.63 -21.63
N ALA A 794 21.03 -3.41 -21.48
CA ALA A 794 21.27 -4.22 -20.27
C ALA A 794 21.43 -3.36 -19.01
N SER A 795 22.11 -2.20 -19.10
CA SER A 795 22.32 -1.29 -17.95
C SER A 795 21.03 -0.67 -17.38
N ARG A 796 19.92 -0.73 -18.12
CA ARG A 796 18.62 -0.15 -17.74
C ARG A 796 17.59 -1.19 -17.30
N SER A 797 17.90 -2.46 -17.48
CA SER A 797 16.97 -3.59 -17.42
C SER A 797 16.30 -3.83 -16.05
N GLU A 798 16.98 -3.57 -14.93
CA GLU A 798 16.45 -3.88 -13.58
C GLU A 798 15.78 -2.70 -12.88
N SER A 799 15.63 -1.58 -13.58
CA SER A 799 15.13 -0.34 -12.98
C SER A 799 13.62 -0.19 -13.08
N GLU A 800 12.86 -1.18 -13.56
CA GLU A 800 11.41 -1.05 -13.79
C GLU A 800 10.60 -2.04 -12.95
N GLY A 801 9.48 -1.56 -12.41
CA GLY A 801 8.53 -2.33 -11.63
C GLY A 801 7.09 -1.94 -11.91
N VAL A 802 6.16 -2.81 -11.52
CA VAL A 802 4.72 -2.55 -11.55
C VAL A 802 4.17 -2.79 -10.16
N VAL A 803 3.41 -1.84 -9.63
CA VAL A 803 2.68 -2.01 -8.37
C VAL A 803 1.61 -3.08 -8.54
N VAL A 804 1.58 -4.06 -7.63
CA VAL A 804 0.63 -5.20 -7.62
C VAL A 804 -0.26 -5.23 -6.38
N ALA A 805 -0.44 -4.07 -5.74
CA ALA A 805 -1.28 -3.84 -4.58
C ALA A 805 -2.46 -2.94 -4.96
N GLY A 806 -3.64 -3.15 -4.39
CA GLY A 806 -4.84 -2.36 -4.74
C GLY A 806 -4.72 -0.88 -4.45
N SER A 807 -4.26 -0.59 -3.24
CA SER A 807 -3.92 0.74 -2.79
C SER A 807 -2.77 0.59 -1.81
N LEU A 808 -1.73 1.39 -1.99
CA LEU A 808 -0.60 1.48 -1.08
C LEU A 808 -0.25 2.95 -0.88
N TYR A 809 0.10 3.33 0.34
CA TYR A 809 0.55 4.69 0.61
C TYR A 809 2.08 4.73 0.57
N GLY A 810 2.62 5.45 -0.42
CA GLY A 810 4.05 5.74 -0.48
C GLY A 810 4.52 6.43 0.80
N ARG A 811 5.69 6.05 1.32
CA ARG A 811 6.24 6.56 2.58
C ARG A 811 7.45 7.45 2.33
N LYS A 812 7.73 8.36 3.27
CA LYS A 812 8.95 9.18 3.26
C LYS A 812 10.21 8.41 3.66
N GLY A 813 10.09 7.22 4.25
CA GLY A 813 11.21 6.37 4.65
C GLY A 813 10.86 4.87 4.61
N PRO A 814 11.85 3.97 4.74
CA PRO A 814 11.71 2.52 4.57
C PRO A 814 11.14 1.84 5.83
N ALA A 815 10.01 2.33 6.35
CA ALA A 815 9.27 1.69 7.45
C ALA A 815 7.84 2.27 7.53
N TYR A 816 6.91 1.49 8.11
CA TYR A 816 5.52 1.91 8.31
C TYR A 816 5.34 3.10 9.28
N GLY A 817 6.30 3.31 10.20
CA GLY A 817 6.30 4.42 11.15
C GLY A 817 6.58 5.79 10.51
N TYR A 818 7.04 5.84 9.27
CA TYR A 818 7.24 7.10 8.55
C TYR A 818 5.92 7.66 8.01
N GLN A 819 5.85 9.00 7.98
CA GLN A 819 4.72 9.71 7.38
C GLN A 819 4.54 9.35 5.90
N GLN A 820 3.31 9.46 5.44
CA GLN A 820 2.97 9.28 4.02
C GLN A 820 3.65 10.36 3.17
N ALA A 821 4.16 9.96 2.01
CA ALA A 821 4.77 10.85 1.03
C ALA A 821 3.71 11.62 0.23
N PHE A 822 2.53 11.02 0.04
CA PHE A 822 1.39 11.57 -0.69
C PHE A 822 0.11 11.39 0.13
N ASN A 823 -0.85 12.30 -0.05
CA ASN A 823 -2.17 12.22 0.58
C ASN A 823 -3.08 11.20 -0.11
N GLU A 824 -2.79 10.89 -1.37
CA GLU A 824 -3.51 9.93 -2.20
C GLU A 824 -2.74 8.60 -2.24
N PRO A 825 -3.42 7.44 -2.17
CA PRO A 825 -2.77 6.15 -2.34
C PRO A 825 -2.33 5.95 -3.78
N ILE A 826 -1.24 5.20 -3.95
CA ILE A 826 -0.80 4.61 -5.20
C ILE A 826 -1.63 3.35 -5.45
N HIS A 827 -2.17 3.20 -6.65
CA HIS A 827 -3.07 2.13 -7.03
C HIS A 827 -2.40 1.03 -7.85
N ASP A 828 -3.11 -0.09 -7.94
CA ASP A 828 -2.71 -1.26 -8.71
C ASP A 828 -2.42 -0.94 -10.18
N GLY A 829 -1.35 -1.53 -10.71
CA GLY A 829 -0.94 -1.36 -12.10
C GLY A 829 -0.09 -0.13 -12.38
N LEU A 830 0.24 0.69 -11.38
CA LEU A 830 1.16 1.82 -11.57
C LEU A 830 2.56 1.31 -11.94
N GLU A 831 3.06 1.76 -13.09
CA GLU A 831 4.42 1.47 -13.54
C GLU A 831 5.39 2.46 -12.88
N VAL A 832 6.43 1.93 -12.23
CA VAL A 832 7.38 2.71 -11.43
C VAL A 832 8.82 2.36 -11.80
N ARG A 833 9.74 3.30 -11.54
CA ARG A 833 11.18 3.08 -11.69
C ARG A 833 11.83 2.80 -10.34
N ILE A 834 12.48 1.66 -10.17
CA ILE A 834 13.18 1.28 -8.94
C ILE A 834 14.54 1.99 -8.92
N ILE A 835 14.79 2.77 -7.86
CA ILE A 835 16.01 3.58 -7.69
C ILE A 835 16.96 2.92 -6.70
N GLU A 836 16.43 2.47 -5.56
CA GLU A 836 17.20 1.90 -4.45
C GLU A 836 16.38 0.80 -3.76
N GLU A 837 17.07 -0.20 -3.22
CA GLU A 837 16.49 -1.26 -2.40
C GLU A 837 17.19 -1.27 -1.04
N ARG A 838 16.40 -1.30 0.04
CA ARG A 838 16.86 -1.43 1.42
C ARG A 838 15.99 -2.45 2.15
N GLU A 839 16.56 -3.61 2.46
CA GLU A 839 15.86 -4.70 3.12
C GLU A 839 14.55 -5.06 2.39
N GLU A 840 13.39 -4.91 3.04
CA GLU A 840 12.06 -5.20 2.45
C GLU A 840 11.42 -3.98 1.77
N TRP A 841 12.17 -2.90 1.52
CA TRP A 841 11.65 -1.65 0.97
C TRP A 841 12.35 -1.23 -0.31
N LEU A 842 11.57 -0.68 -1.24
CA LEU A 842 12.03 -0.11 -2.51
C LEU A 842 11.77 1.39 -2.54
N LEU A 843 12.81 2.16 -2.85
CA LEU A 843 12.66 3.55 -3.27
C LEU A 843 12.27 3.55 -4.73
N VAL A 844 11.05 3.98 -5.02
CA VAL A 844 10.50 4.03 -6.36
C VAL A 844 10.29 5.48 -6.81
N GLU A 845 10.53 5.71 -8.09
CA GLU A 845 10.27 6.97 -8.78
C GLU A 845 9.07 6.80 -9.72
N LEU A 846 8.10 7.70 -9.57
CA LEU A 846 6.91 7.81 -10.39
C LEU A 846 7.23 8.48 -11.73
N ALA A 847 6.36 8.36 -12.74
CA ALA A 847 6.61 8.95 -14.07
C ALA A 847 6.69 10.49 -14.09
N ASP A 848 6.22 11.18 -13.04
CA ASP A 848 6.40 12.61 -12.83
C ASP A 848 7.68 12.99 -12.04
N LYS A 849 8.55 12.01 -11.77
CA LYS A 849 9.80 12.09 -11.01
C LYS A 849 9.66 12.23 -9.49
N ARG A 850 8.46 12.17 -8.92
CA ARG A 850 8.30 12.09 -7.46
C ARG A 850 8.79 10.73 -6.95
N GLN A 851 9.35 10.71 -5.74
CA GLN A 851 9.92 9.50 -5.14
C GLN A 851 9.22 9.16 -3.83
N CYS A 852 9.07 7.86 -3.57
CA CYS A 852 8.54 7.35 -2.30
C CYS A 852 9.06 5.94 -2.02
N TRP A 853 9.03 5.56 -0.74
CA TRP A 853 9.33 4.20 -0.30
C TRP A 853 8.07 3.35 -0.30
N VAL A 854 8.17 2.15 -0.85
CA VAL A 854 7.09 1.16 -0.92
C VAL A 854 7.63 -0.22 -0.52
N PRO A 855 6.81 -1.11 0.08
CA PRO A 855 7.23 -2.48 0.38
C PRO A 855 7.60 -3.26 -0.90
N ALA A 856 8.65 -4.06 -0.84
CA ALA A 856 9.20 -4.76 -1.99
C ALA A 856 8.28 -5.88 -2.51
N ASP A 857 7.48 -6.50 -1.64
CA ASP A 857 6.50 -7.53 -1.97
C ASP A 857 5.28 -6.99 -2.75
N GLN A 858 5.04 -5.66 -2.66
CA GLN A 858 3.96 -4.96 -3.35
C GLN A 858 4.34 -4.45 -4.75
N VAL A 859 5.60 -4.63 -5.19
CA VAL A 859 6.09 -4.21 -6.51
C VAL A 859 6.74 -5.38 -7.24
N ARG A 860 6.22 -5.68 -8.43
CA ARG A 860 6.77 -6.74 -9.28
C ARG A 860 7.77 -6.18 -10.28
N ARG A 861 9.02 -6.65 -10.18
CA ARG A 861 10.10 -6.23 -11.10
C ARG A 861 9.89 -6.76 -12.51
N ILE A 862 10.23 -5.92 -13.48
CA ILE A 862 10.36 -6.30 -14.87
C ILE A 862 11.83 -6.65 -15.12
N LYS A 863 12.10 -7.85 -15.64
CA LYS A 863 13.46 -8.37 -15.84
C LYS A 863 13.76 -8.43 -17.33
N ASN A 864 14.63 -7.54 -17.81
CA ASN A 864 15.06 -7.48 -19.21
C ASN A 864 16.52 -7.98 -19.40
N VAL A 865 17.06 -8.77 -18.45
CA VAL A 865 18.43 -9.32 -18.50
C VAL A 865 18.40 -10.76 -19.02
N LEU A 866 19.50 -11.18 -19.66
CA LEU A 866 19.83 -12.61 -19.83
C LEU A 866 20.00 -13.22 -18.44
N SER A 867 19.32 -14.33 -18.17
CA SER A 867 19.27 -15.01 -16.86
C SER A 867 20.64 -15.26 -16.25
#